data_AF-A0A366QS43-F1
#
_entry.id   AF-A0A366QS43-F1
#
_cell.length_a   1.000
_cell.length_b   1.000
_cell.length_c   1.000
_cell.angle_alpha   90.00
_cell.angle_beta   90.00
_cell.angle_gamma   90.00
#
_symmetry.space_group_name_H-M   'P 1'
#
loop_
_entity.id
_entity.type
_entity.pdbx_description
1 polymer ?
#
loop_
_entity_poly.entity_id
_entity_poly.type
_entity_poly.pdbx_seq_one_letter_code
_entity_poly.pdbx_strand_id
1 'polypeptide(L)'
;MTTAHSTNHDAGSAPAAAPPQSILTSTSYDTPLSQQQTPPHHLQQTPSQQSLALTHQQQQQQRSVKRPRPVKSCTECRKRKLRCDRLCPCSQCQKSNRTCKYAVDHDSANLSEGSDSEMPEPARPAKRNCNTNIFSSATPLLNNESTYGPIRNGDVTSAPSLEELSMRMERLERQLMARSPAVSEGSGGRLIAASSDTIRGLTVKQGALRTRYHGQNSPRVLLNLFDEAKEFMANNSNNSAVREVLLTFKRFHKALIDEYRKSLSPITVFVDSMMPVQKRMTDILPKKAVCDRLIASYVDTSETIYRIVHLPMFTEQYNLFWEGKIQSEYFLPQLLSLCSIASRFETKSKGLGNERSEGVHIPTACALVRTWLDSLRGKQLVDFAVLQVEVLLVHAQRMITPRIQDSWTSLGSIVRMAMTMGLHRDPSEFEPRVPIYLGEMRRRLWFTILDMDLHISLASNLPCLVREGDFTCRPPRNLDDNELYPDMKELPPSKPIDVVTDNQMQVYAAMTLGVRMKVAHMLNRIDTIRDYQEILDVGAKLERFLDDINYIFPRQGILSDSQKSKQWRSRVILDMHVRRPLLALYRPFAIGASDAPGQISRAYLRSSMVIMKYLDELDPMLAHFQDIAEMYHQVLKKDIIQAALSVCFYIRSAVRPASDSSGLGSQALRMSPDSSDDFPIYNPENLVLWSPSRLISTVEKTLDLLVRNISGRDTKDVVCLAVVLDCVSRPEVKTEEVVQSLRIILDRCSRATNMGLDSVPMGPGGVVDGYQGDAYRHHVPFMYQRNSIGVPAALNDFDNWMLWEGWE
;
A
#
# COMPACT_ATOMS: atom_id res chain seq x y z
N MET A 1 -55.35 39.83 -33.44
CA MET A 1 -56.11 38.76 -34.12
C MET A 1 -55.94 37.50 -33.27
N THR A 2 -56.89 37.12 -32.41
CA THR A 2 -58.18 36.41 -32.69
C THR A 2 -57.94 34.99 -33.23
N THR A 3 -58.35 33.88 -32.61
CA THR A 3 -59.16 33.56 -31.40
C THR A 3 -58.62 32.23 -30.82
N ALA A 4 -58.46 31.97 -29.52
CA ALA A 4 -59.44 31.91 -28.42
C ALA A 4 -60.45 30.73 -28.51
N HIS A 5 -60.21 29.64 -27.75
CA HIS A 5 -61.19 28.97 -26.87
C HIS A 5 -60.52 27.92 -25.96
N SER A 6 -61.18 27.57 -24.85
CA SER A 6 -60.72 26.64 -23.81
C SER A 6 -61.87 25.75 -23.31
N THR A 7 -61.55 24.57 -22.75
CA THR A 7 -62.28 23.91 -21.64
C THR A 7 -61.44 22.76 -21.04
N ASN A 8 -61.81 22.31 -19.82
CA ASN A 8 -61.04 21.39 -18.98
C ASN A 8 -61.67 19.98 -18.87
N HIS A 9 -60.92 19.09 -18.21
CA HIS A 9 -61.35 17.85 -17.54
C HIS A 9 -61.75 16.65 -18.43
N ASP A 10 -61.09 15.52 -18.23
CA ASP A 10 -61.56 14.59 -17.18
C ASP A 10 -60.40 13.76 -16.59
N ALA A 11 -60.67 12.99 -15.52
CA ALA A 11 -59.69 12.13 -14.86
C ALA A 11 -60.21 10.68 -14.69
N GLY A 12 -59.40 9.69 -15.07
CA GLY A 12 -59.79 8.27 -14.97
C GLY A 12 -58.59 7.32 -14.94
N SER A 13 -58.40 6.62 -13.83
CA SER A 13 -57.28 5.70 -13.60
C SER A 13 -57.59 4.26 -14.03
N ALA A 14 -56.58 3.53 -14.53
CA ALA A 14 -56.63 2.07 -14.69
C ALA A 14 -55.25 1.44 -14.36
N PRO A 15 -55.18 0.31 -13.62
CA PRO A 15 -53.91 -0.27 -13.13
C PRO A 15 -53.39 -1.47 -13.95
N ALA A 16 -52.27 -2.04 -13.50
CA ALA A 16 -51.52 -3.12 -14.15
C ALA A 16 -52.17 -4.52 -14.08
N ALA A 17 -51.66 -5.44 -14.92
CA ALA A 17 -51.99 -6.86 -14.92
C ALA A 17 -50.74 -7.75 -14.80
N ALA A 18 -50.91 -8.94 -14.21
CA ALA A 18 -49.86 -9.96 -14.00
C ALA A 18 -50.23 -11.30 -14.69
N PRO A 19 -49.29 -12.21 -14.96
CA PRO A 19 -49.52 -13.36 -15.87
C PRO A 19 -50.06 -14.63 -15.18
N PRO A 20 -50.83 -15.48 -15.91
CA PRO A 20 -51.29 -16.80 -15.45
C PRO A 20 -50.41 -17.97 -15.92
N GLN A 21 -50.90 -19.21 -15.75
CA GLN A 21 -50.11 -20.45 -15.65
C GLN A 21 -50.28 -21.45 -16.83
N SER A 22 -49.54 -22.56 -16.73
CA SER A 22 -49.41 -23.74 -17.62
C SER A 22 -50.67 -24.61 -17.82
N ILE A 23 -50.65 -25.52 -18.82
CA ILE A 23 -50.94 -26.98 -18.69
C ILE A 23 -50.67 -27.80 -20.00
N LEU A 24 -50.65 -29.14 -19.86
CA LEU A 24 -50.13 -30.23 -20.71
C LEU A 24 -50.98 -30.69 -21.93
N THR A 25 -50.34 -31.38 -22.90
CA THR A 25 -50.65 -32.75 -23.48
C THR A 25 -49.69 -33.03 -24.68
N SER A 26 -48.76 -34.01 -24.71
CA SER A 26 -48.87 -35.48 -24.94
C SER A 26 -49.40 -35.89 -26.34
N THR A 27 -48.86 -36.86 -27.12
CA THR A 27 -48.05 -38.09 -26.87
C THR A 27 -46.82 -38.17 -27.84
N SER A 28 -46.24 -39.22 -28.48
CA SER A 28 -46.48 -40.69 -28.68
C SER A 28 -45.28 -41.44 -29.34
N TYR A 29 -44.96 -42.70 -28.92
CA TYR A 29 -44.20 -43.81 -29.58
C TYR A 29 -42.77 -43.58 -30.18
N ASP A 30 -41.83 -44.55 -30.25
CA ASP A 30 -41.84 -46.01 -29.96
C ASP A 30 -40.50 -46.57 -29.41
N THR A 31 -40.38 -47.89 -29.15
CA THR A 31 -39.26 -48.56 -28.41
C THR A 31 -38.51 -49.63 -29.25
N PRO A 32 -37.29 -50.10 -28.83
CA PRO A 32 -37.20 -51.46 -28.23
C PRO A 32 -36.14 -51.62 -27.10
N LEU A 33 -36.13 -52.79 -26.43
CA LEU A 33 -35.38 -53.06 -25.18
C LEU A 33 -34.12 -53.93 -25.32
N SER A 34 -33.15 -53.75 -24.41
CA SER A 34 -32.44 -54.80 -23.60
C SER A 34 -31.26 -54.19 -22.82
N GLN A 35 -30.82 -54.66 -21.63
CA GLN A 35 -31.35 -55.65 -20.68
C GLN A 35 -30.82 -55.33 -19.25
N GLN A 36 -31.37 -55.96 -18.21
CA GLN A 36 -31.02 -55.72 -16.79
C GLN A 36 -29.95 -56.69 -16.27
N GLN A 37 -29.18 -56.29 -15.25
CA GLN A 37 -28.95 -57.08 -14.02
C GLN A 37 -28.31 -56.25 -12.89
N THR A 38 -28.50 -56.67 -11.63
CA THR A 38 -28.07 -55.96 -10.40
C THR A 38 -27.39 -56.95 -9.40
N PRO A 39 -27.16 -56.66 -8.09
CA PRO A 39 -25.86 -56.79 -7.44
C PRO A 39 -25.74 -58.05 -6.53
N PRO A 40 -24.70 -58.18 -5.66
CA PRO A 40 -24.87 -57.71 -4.27
C PRO A 40 -23.58 -57.28 -3.50
N HIS A 41 -23.74 -56.87 -2.23
CA HIS A 41 -22.69 -56.67 -1.21
C HIS A 41 -22.35 -57.97 -0.44
N HIS A 42 -21.11 -58.14 0.09
CA HIS A 42 -20.81 -58.07 1.55
C HIS A 42 -19.38 -58.49 2.00
N LEU A 43 -18.92 -57.81 3.07
CA LEU A 43 -18.08 -58.23 4.22
C LEU A 43 -16.64 -58.81 4.10
N GLN A 44 -15.73 -58.12 4.83
CA GLN A 44 -14.67 -58.59 5.76
C GLN A 44 -13.95 -59.95 5.54
N GLN A 45 -12.60 -59.91 5.54
CA GLN A 45 -11.76 -60.35 6.68
C GLN A 45 -10.25 -60.08 6.46
N THR A 46 -9.47 -60.10 7.54
CA THR A 46 -7.99 -60.18 7.55
C THR A 46 -7.51 -61.60 7.86
N PRO A 47 -6.30 -61.98 7.42
CA PRO A 47 -5.34 -62.56 8.36
C PRO A 47 -3.89 -62.06 8.12
N SER A 48 -2.91 -62.65 8.81
CA SER A 48 -1.59 -62.03 9.02
C SER A 48 -0.40 -62.99 9.10
N GLN A 49 0.76 -62.50 8.63
CA GLN A 49 2.15 -62.84 9.04
C GLN A 49 2.87 -64.13 8.54
N GLN A 50 4.19 -63.93 8.33
CA GLN A 50 5.32 -64.89 8.45
C GLN A 50 5.53 -65.95 7.33
N SER A 51 6.78 -66.31 6.90
CA SER A 51 8.13 -65.85 7.32
C SER A 51 9.28 -66.23 6.33
N LEU A 52 10.48 -65.64 6.53
CA LEU A 52 11.86 -66.08 6.13
C LEU A 52 12.25 -66.08 4.61
N ALA A 53 13.48 -65.77 4.17
CA ALA A 53 14.68 -65.17 4.82
C ALA A 53 15.75 -64.64 3.82
N LEU A 54 16.63 -63.73 4.31
CA LEU A 54 18.01 -63.38 3.85
C LEU A 54 18.19 -62.82 2.41
N THR A 55 18.85 -61.66 2.21
CA THR A 55 20.29 -61.44 2.48
C THR A 55 20.63 -59.96 2.77
N HIS A 56 21.70 -59.69 3.52
CA HIS A 56 22.17 -58.33 3.89
C HIS A 56 22.93 -57.57 2.78
N GLN A 57 22.84 -56.24 2.77
CA GLN A 57 24.02 -55.37 3.04
C GLN A 57 23.70 -53.92 3.47
N GLN A 58 24.30 -53.55 4.61
CA GLN A 58 24.70 -52.24 5.15
C GLN A 58 23.99 -50.92 4.71
N GLN A 59 23.45 -50.21 5.72
CA GLN A 59 23.18 -48.77 5.66
C GLN A 59 24.47 -47.95 5.89
N GLN A 60 24.62 -46.81 5.21
CA GLN A 60 25.46 -45.70 5.71
C GLN A 60 24.73 -44.36 5.61
N GLN A 61 24.78 -43.59 6.70
CA GLN A 61 24.16 -42.28 6.81
C GLN A 61 25.01 -41.23 6.07
N GLN A 62 24.48 -40.61 5.02
CA GLN A 62 25.16 -39.48 4.37
C GLN A 62 25.21 -38.27 5.31
N ARG A 63 26.40 -37.97 5.84
CA ARG A 63 26.65 -36.77 6.65
C ARG A 63 26.60 -35.53 5.75
N SER A 64 25.82 -34.53 6.15
CA SER A 64 25.75 -33.26 5.44
C SER A 64 27.10 -32.53 5.43
N VAL A 65 27.52 -32.08 4.24
CA VAL A 65 28.80 -31.38 4.05
C VAL A 65 28.75 -30.02 4.73
N LYS A 66 29.58 -29.83 5.76
CA LYS A 66 29.69 -28.53 6.46
C LYS A 66 30.43 -27.54 5.56
N ARG A 67 29.77 -26.43 5.20
CA ARG A 67 30.37 -25.32 4.45
C ARG A 67 31.67 -24.84 5.13
N PRO A 68 32.77 -24.61 4.40
CA PRO A 68 34.03 -24.13 4.98
C PRO A 68 33.84 -22.74 5.59
N ARG A 69 34.45 -22.51 6.77
CA ARG A 69 34.32 -21.23 7.50
C ARG A 69 35.19 -20.14 6.83
N PRO A 70 34.66 -18.91 6.60
CA PRO A 70 35.41 -17.82 5.96
C PRO A 70 36.75 -17.50 6.65
N VAL A 71 37.80 -17.30 5.86
CA VAL A 71 39.19 -17.22 6.34
C VAL A 71 39.60 -15.77 6.59
N LYS A 72 39.53 -15.36 7.86
CA LYS A 72 39.78 -13.99 8.31
C LYS A 72 41.28 -13.66 8.53
N SER A 73 42.17 -14.05 7.61
CA SER A 73 43.61 -13.75 7.67
C SER A 73 44.23 -13.63 6.27
N CYS A 74 45.24 -12.79 6.12
CA CYS A 74 45.90 -12.57 4.82
C CYS A 74 46.65 -13.84 4.35
N THR A 75 46.87 -13.94 3.04
CA THR A 75 47.44 -15.12 2.39
C THR A 75 48.83 -15.49 2.95
N GLU A 76 49.71 -14.52 3.14
CA GLU A 76 51.07 -14.75 3.68
C GLU A 76 51.06 -15.18 5.15
N CYS A 77 50.26 -14.53 6.02
CA CYS A 77 50.11 -14.98 7.41
C CYS A 77 49.52 -16.40 7.47
N ARG A 78 48.51 -16.71 6.64
CA ARG A 78 47.93 -18.05 6.54
C ARG A 78 48.96 -19.09 6.09
N LYS A 79 49.69 -18.82 5.00
CA LYS A 79 50.73 -19.70 4.44
C LYS A 79 51.84 -19.98 5.45
N ARG A 80 52.18 -19.00 6.29
CA ARG A 80 53.23 -19.08 7.32
C ARG A 80 52.71 -19.47 8.71
N LYS A 81 51.41 -19.76 8.87
CA LYS A 81 50.72 -20.02 10.16
C LYS A 81 50.93 -18.94 11.23
N LEU A 82 51.18 -17.69 10.82
CA LEU A 82 51.38 -16.55 11.72
C LEU A 82 50.07 -15.86 12.08
N ARG A 83 50.00 -15.26 13.28
CA ARG A 83 48.86 -14.42 13.69
C ARG A 83 48.74 -13.21 12.75
N CYS A 84 47.51 -12.90 12.34
CA CYS A 84 47.19 -11.77 11.48
C CYS A 84 46.27 -10.81 12.26
N ASP A 85 46.69 -9.55 12.33
CA ASP A 85 46.02 -8.39 12.93
C ASP A 85 44.94 -7.76 12.03
N ARG A 86 44.80 -8.25 10.79
CA ARG A 86 43.76 -7.88 9.80
C ARG A 86 43.83 -6.48 9.20
N LEU A 87 44.84 -5.68 9.52
CA LEU A 87 45.15 -4.45 8.81
C LEU A 87 45.63 -4.74 7.36
N CYS A 88 45.65 -3.72 6.49
CA CYS A 88 46.12 -3.85 5.11
C CYS A 88 47.09 -2.71 4.74
N PRO A 89 48.42 -2.96 4.67
CA PRO A 89 49.09 -4.21 5.00
C PRO A 89 48.96 -4.59 6.49
N CYS A 90 49.04 -5.88 6.80
CA CYS A 90 48.99 -6.35 8.18
C CYS A 90 50.36 -6.16 8.84
N SER A 91 50.40 -5.89 10.16
CA SER A 91 51.63 -5.54 10.89
C SER A 91 52.74 -6.58 10.69
N GLN A 92 52.40 -7.86 10.59
CA GLN A 92 53.37 -8.94 10.39
C GLN A 92 53.92 -9.00 8.95
N CYS A 93 53.12 -8.62 7.94
CA CYS A 93 53.60 -8.47 6.56
C CYS A 93 54.43 -7.19 6.42
N GLN A 94 54.03 -6.09 7.05
CA GLN A 94 54.78 -4.83 7.07
C GLN A 94 56.17 -5.02 7.71
N LYS A 95 56.24 -5.60 8.93
CA LYS A 95 57.50 -5.88 9.63
C LYS A 95 58.42 -6.88 8.92
N SER A 96 57.90 -7.69 7.99
CA SER A 96 58.71 -8.62 7.19
C SER A 96 58.87 -8.20 5.72
N ASN A 97 58.46 -6.96 5.40
CA ASN A 97 58.45 -6.34 4.07
C ASN A 97 57.85 -7.23 2.96
N ARG A 98 56.60 -7.69 3.19
CA ARG A 98 55.85 -8.60 2.30
C ARG A 98 54.58 -7.96 1.77
N THR A 99 54.26 -8.27 0.51
CA THR A 99 52.99 -7.90 -0.12
C THR A 99 51.82 -8.57 0.60
N CYS A 100 51.16 -7.84 1.50
CA CYS A 100 49.95 -8.31 2.17
C CYS A 100 48.79 -8.37 1.18
N LYS A 101 48.18 -9.54 1.00
CA LYS A 101 46.95 -9.70 0.21
C LYS A 101 45.93 -10.54 1.00
N TYR A 102 44.67 -10.14 0.92
CA TYR A 102 43.54 -10.99 1.32
C TYR A 102 42.98 -11.66 0.07
N ALA A 103 42.28 -12.78 0.22
CA ALA A 103 41.45 -13.28 -0.87
C ALA A 103 40.29 -12.29 -1.06
N VAL A 104 40.00 -11.91 -2.31
CA VAL A 104 38.79 -11.14 -2.63
C VAL A 104 37.62 -12.13 -2.58
N ASP A 105 36.56 -11.80 -1.85
CA ASP A 105 35.33 -12.60 -1.88
C ASP A 105 34.67 -12.41 -3.26
N HIS A 106 34.60 -13.48 -4.06
CA HIS A 106 33.91 -13.49 -5.34
C HIS A 106 33.35 -14.89 -5.67
N ASP A 107 32.25 -14.88 -6.43
CA ASP A 107 31.71 -15.94 -7.29
C ASP A 107 31.43 -17.31 -6.67
N SER A 108 30.18 -17.48 -6.21
CA SER A 108 29.57 -18.81 -6.03
C SER A 108 29.02 -19.34 -7.36
N ALA A 109 29.92 -19.75 -8.26
CA ALA A 109 29.58 -20.38 -9.54
C ALA A 109 30.45 -21.62 -9.81
N ASN A 110 29.86 -22.62 -10.49
CA ASN A 110 30.47 -23.84 -11.04
C ASN A 110 30.74 -25.03 -10.09
N LEU A 111 29.67 -25.75 -9.75
CA LEU A 111 29.53 -27.22 -9.79
C LEU A 111 28.04 -27.52 -10.08
N SER A 112 27.62 -28.50 -10.90
CA SER A 112 28.32 -29.31 -11.91
C SER A 112 27.26 -30.02 -12.78
N GLU A 113 27.37 -30.00 -14.10
CA GLU A 113 26.55 -30.76 -15.05
C GLU A 113 27.34 -30.95 -16.36
N GLY A 114 27.10 -32.02 -17.13
CA GLY A 114 27.88 -32.29 -18.35
C GLY A 114 27.54 -33.63 -19.03
N SER A 115 28.26 -33.92 -20.12
CA SER A 115 28.07 -35.03 -21.08
C SER A 115 26.90 -34.82 -22.06
N ASP A 116 26.97 -35.03 -23.38
CA ASP A 116 28.03 -35.38 -24.38
C ASP A 116 27.43 -35.07 -25.80
N SER A 117 28.11 -34.94 -26.96
CA SER A 117 29.52 -34.70 -27.33
C SER A 117 29.67 -34.46 -28.86
N GLU A 118 30.81 -33.88 -29.29
CA GLU A 118 31.46 -34.02 -30.62
C GLU A 118 30.74 -33.52 -31.91
N MET A 119 31.36 -33.10 -33.02
CA MET A 119 32.71 -33.26 -33.63
C MET A 119 33.23 -31.93 -34.33
N PRO A 120 34.43 -31.82 -34.99
CA PRO A 120 35.36 -30.69 -34.72
C PRO A 120 35.91 -29.82 -35.89
N GLU A 121 36.79 -28.87 -35.48
CA GLU A 121 37.97 -28.28 -36.18
C GLU A 121 37.79 -27.22 -37.30
N PRO A 122 38.82 -26.38 -37.62
CA PRO A 122 40.12 -26.15 -36.93
C PRO A 122 40.47 -24.66 -36.62
N ALA A 123 41.71 -24.45 -36.12
CA ALA A 123 42.53 -23.22 -36.11
C ALA A 123 42.58 -22.30 -34.86
N ARG A 124 43.82 -22.01 -34.42
CA ARG A 124 44.24 -21.04 -33.38
C ARG A 124 45.63 -20.48 -33.72
N PRO A 125 45.98 -19.28 -33.23
CA PRO A 125 47.16 -19.16 -32.35
C PRO A 125 46.87 -18.48 -31.00
N ALA A 126 47.90 -18.06 -30.26
CA ALA A 126 47.86 -17.91 -28.79
C ALA A 126 48.08 -16.49 -28.22
N LYS A 127 47.90 -16.39 -26.90
CA LYS A 127 47.88 -15.17 -26.05
C LYS A 127 49.22 -14.42 -25.96
N ARG A 128 49.15 -13.10 -25.72
CA ARG A 128 50.15 -12.39 -24.89
C ARG A 128 49.56 -11.15 -24.18
N ASN A 129 50.33 -10.59 -23.25
CA ASN A 129 49.87 -9.67 -22.20
C ASN A 129 49.72 -8.21 -22.67
N CYS A 130 49.01 -7.40 -21.88
CA CYS A 130 49.21 -5.95 -21.81
C CYS A 130 49.69 -5.57 -20.40
N ASN A 131 50.81 -4.85 -20.31
CA ASN A 131 51.25 -4.16 -19.09
C ASN A 131 50.98 -2.65 -19.26
N THR A 132 50.56 -1.97 -18.20
CA THR A 132 50.41 -0.50 -18.18
C THR A 132 51.73 0.18 -17.85
N ASN A 133 52.21 1.09 -18.71
CA ASN A 133 53.27 2.06 -18.37
C ASN A 133 53.21 3.34 -19.26
N ILE A 134 52.53 4.38 -18.74
CA ILE A 134 53.06 5.75 -18.53
C ILE A 134 53.65 6.58 -19.71
N PHE A 135 53.05 7.77 -19.94
CA PHE A 135 53.57 9.01 -20.61
C PHE A 135 53.84 9.00 -22.15
N SER A 136 53.78 10.12 -22.91
CA SER A 136 53.41 11.55 -22.63
C SER A 136 53.12 12.39 -23.91
N SER A 137 52.84 13.70 -23.73
CA SER A 137 52.75 14.82 -24.71
C SER A 137 51.42 14.91 -25.51
N ALA A 138 50.85 16.09 -25.82
CA ALA A 138 51.22 17.51 -25.60
C ALA A 138 49.93 18.34 -25.23
N THR A 139 49.83 19.68 -25.14
CA THR A 139 50.69 20.82 -25.55
C THR A 139 50.65 21.96 -24.45
N PRO A 140 50.61 23.32 -24.64
CA PRO A 140 51.27 24.19 -23.64
C PRO A 140 50.42 25.26 -22.91
N LEU A 141 50.99 25.82 -21.84
CA LEU A 141 50.99 27.28 -21.57
C LEU A 141 52.21 27.66 -20.69
N LEU A 142 52.44 28.95 -20.47
CA LEU A 142 53.74 29.56 -20.12
C LEU A 142 54.15 29.48 -18.63
N ASN A 143 55.49 29.49 -18.43
CA ASN A 143 56.35 30.11 -17.40
C ASN A 143 55.75 30.54 -16.03
N ASN A 144 56.48 30.46 -14.90
CA ASN A 144 57.92 30.76 -14.77
C ASN A 144 58.64 30.01 -13.61
N GLU A 145 59.95 30.17 -13.52
CA GLU A 145 60.89 29.65 -12.50
C GLU A 145 60.64 30.27 -11.08
N SER A 146 61.12 29.76 -9.93
CA SER A 146 62.44 29.16 -9.65
C SER A 146 62.54 28.26 -8.39
N THR A 147 63.34 27.19 -8.51
CA THR A 147 64.42 26.71 -7.61
C THR A 147 64.40 27.01 -6.08
N TYR A 148 64.41 25.96 -5.22
CA TYR A 148 65.59 25.55 -4.39
C TYR A 148 65.35 24.41 -3.35
N GLY A 149 66.34 23.50 -3.26
CA GLY A 149 66.94 22.87 -2.05
C GLY A 149 66.10 22.40 -0.82
N PRO A 150 66.13 21.09 -0.48
CA PRO A 150 65.61 20.56 0.80
C PRO A 150 66.69 20.33 1.88
N ILE A 151 66.36 20.41 3.18
CA ILE A 151 67.12 19.76 4.28
C ILE A 151 66.31 19.55 5.60
N ARG A 152 66.39 18.32 6.11
CA ARG A 152 66.24 17.74 7.48
C ARG A 152 65.45 18.42 8.64
N ASN A 153 64.55 17.61 9.20
CA ASN A 153 64.32 17.25 10.62
C ASN A 153 64.40 18.29 11.77
N GLY A 154 63.30 18.41 12.52
CA GLY A 154 63.24 18.85 13.92
C GLY A 154 61.87 18.54 14.54
N ASP A 155 61.80 18.24 15.84
CA ASP A 155 60.54 17.99 16.56
C ASP A 155 59.75 19.29 16.85
N VAL A 156 58.43 19.18 16.95
CA VAL A 156 57.63 19.56 18.15
C VAL A 156 56.13 19.31 17.87
N THR A 157 55.39 18.88 18.89
CA THR A 157 53.93 18.74 18.84
C THR A 157 53.22 20.09 18.86
N SER A 158 52.68 20.52 17.73
CA SER A 158 51.61 21.53 17.70
C SER A 158 50.23 20.85 17.77
N ALA A 159 49.29 21.47 18.46
CA ALA A 159 47.87 21.21 18.21
C ALA A 159 47.52 21.77 16.81
N PRO A 160 46.61 21.14 16.05
CA PRO A 160 46.21 21.66 14.74
C PRO A 160 45.66 23.09 14.90
N SER A 161 46.07 24.00 14.03
CA SER A 161 45.58 25.38 14.08
C SER A 161 44.07 25.43 13.84
N LEU A 162 43.41 26.51 14.27
CA LEU A 162 41.98 26.72 13.98
C LEU A 162 41.69 26.63 12.47
N GLU A 163 42.66 27.04 11.65
CA GLU A 163 42.64 27.01 10.19
C GLU A 163 42.83 25.61 9.61
N GLU A 164 43.70 24.76 10.20
CA GLU A 164 43.78 23.34 9.86
C GLU A 164 42.49 22.60 10.27
N LEU A 165 41.91 22.95 11.42
CA LEU A 165 40.63 22.40 11.86
C LEU A 165 39.49 22.82 10.91
N SER A 166 39.48 24.07 10.47
CA SER A 166 38.56 24.61 9.46
C SER A 166 38.69 23.86 8.14
N MET A 167 39.91 23.74 7.58
CA MET A 167 40.15 22.94 6.36
C MET A 167 39.78 21.47 6.53
N ARG A 168 39.89 20.89 7.73
CA ARG A 168 39.46 19.51 8.02
C ARG A 168 37.94 19.38 8.14
N MET A 169 37.24 20.37 8.69
CA MET A 169 35.78 20.47 8.64
C MET A 169 35.29 20.62 7.20
N GLU A 170 35.78 21.62 6.46
CA GLU A 170 35.39 21.90 5.08
C GLU A 170 35.70 20.70 4.15
N ARG A 171 36.77 19.94 4.42
CA ARG A 171 37.07 18.67 3.73
C ARG A 171 36.14 17.52 4.16
N LEU A 172 35.74 17.44 5.43
CA LEU A 172 34.75 16.48 5.91
C LEU A 172 33.36 16.77 5.34
N GLU A 173 32.96 18.04 5.26
CA GLU A 173 31.72 18.50 4.64
C GLU A 173 31.69 18.14 3.15
N ARG A 174 32.75 18.43 2.39
CA ARG A 174 32.88 17.95 1.00
C ARG A 174 32.80 16.42 0.90
N GLN A 175 33.39 15.68 1.84
CA GLN A 175 33.35 14.20 1.85
C GLN A 175 31.99 13.61 2.29
N LEU A 176 31.20 14.35 3.07
CA LEU A 176 29.81 14.01 3.42
C LEU A 176 28.86 14.34 2.25
N MET A 177 28.99 15.52 1.65
CA MET A 177 28.27 15.93 0.43
C MET A 177 28.50 14.93 -0.71
N ALA A 178 29.77 14.56 -0.98
CA ALA A 178 30.14 13.60 -2.02
C ALA A 178 29.73 12.14 -1.72
N ARG A 179 29.13 11.85 -0.56
CA ARG A 179 28.54 10.53 -0.25
C ARG A 179 27.02 10.46 -0.45
N SER A 180 26.37 11.58 -0.80
CA SER A 180 25.01 11.57 -1.33
C SER A 180 25.03 11.41 -2.85
N PRO A 181 24.29 10.47 -3.46
CA PRO A 181 24.35 10.19 -4.89
C PRO A 181 23.55 11.20 -5.73
N ALA A 182 23.86 12.50 -5.62
CA ALA A 182 23.09 13.58 -6.23
C ALA A 182 23.89 14.87 -6.56
N VAL A 183 25.22 14.81 -6.67
CA VAL A 183 26.07 15.97 -7.02
C VAL A 183 26.81 15.74 -8.33
N SER A 184 26.12 15.98 -9.45
CA SER A 184 26.74 16.33 -10.72
C SER A 184 26.88 17.86 -10.78
N GLU A 185 28.10 18.37 -10.66
CA GLU A 185 28.39 19.79 -10.86
C GLU A 185 28.03 20.16 -12.31
N GLY A 186 27.18 21.18 -12.52
CA GLY A 186 26.75 21.57 -13.87
C GLY A 186 25.45 22.36 -14.01
N SER A 187 24.61 22.49 -12.96
CA SER A 187 23.43 23.37 -12.98
C SER A 187 23.23 24.08 -11.65
N GLY A 188 23.24 25.42 -11.67
CA GLY A 188 23.25 26.30 -10.50
C GLY A 188 21.88 26.50 -9.82
N GLY A 189 20.97 25.55 -9.91
CA GLY A 189 19.65 25.62 -9.27
C GLY A 189 19.74 25.45 -7.75
N ARG A 190 19.00 26.28 -6.99
CA ARG A 190 18.83 26.12 -5.54
C ARG A 190 18.19 24.74 -5.25
N LEU A 191 18.60 24.11 -4.15
CA LEU A 191 17.90 22.94 -3.62
C LEU A 191 16.47 23.34 -3.22
N ILE A 192 15.47 22.78 -3.91
CA ILE A 192 14.06 22.88 -3.50
C ILE A 192 13.81 21.80 -2.43
N ALA A 193 14.49 21.98 -1.30
CA ALA A 193 14.46 21.08 -0.16
C ALA A 193 13.42 21.57 0.85
N ALA A 194 12.19 21.07 0.70
CA ALA A 194 11.24 21.09 1.81
C ALA A 194 11.82 20.30 3.01
N SER A 195 11.48 20.69 4.24
CA SER A 195 12.10 20.13 5.44
C SER A 195 12.00 18.60 5.49
N SER A 196 13.12 17.91 5.74
CA SER A 196 13.13 16.45 5.87
C SER A 196 12.11 15.96 6.90
N ASP A 197 11.98 16.68 8.02
CA ASP A 197 11.15 16.29 9.15
C ASP A 197 9.64 16.38 8.85
N THR A 198 9.22 17.15 7.84
CA THR A 198 7.82 17.20 7.38
C THR A 198 7.53 16.17 6.27
N ILE A 199 8.56 15.51 5.74
CA ILE A 199 8.47 14.55 4.62
C ILE A 199 8.71 13.10 5.08
N ARG A 200 9.58 12.89 6.07
CA ARG A 200 10.01 11.55 6.51
C ARG A 200 10.42 11.54 7.98
N GLY A 201 10.34 10.37 8.60
CA GLY A 201 10.81 10.13 9.96
C GLY A 201 11.22 8.68 10.17
N LEU A 202 12.13 8.44 11.11
CA LEU A 202 12.61 7.11 11.47
C LEU A 202 12.45 6.92 12.97
N THR A 203 11.53 6.04 13.38
CA THR A 203 11.46 5.56 14.76
C THR A 203 12.63 4.62 15.02
N VAL A 204 13.34 4.81 16.13
CA VAL A 204 14.49 4.01 16.54
C VAL A 204 14.24 3.46 17.95
N LYS A 205 14.15 2.13 18.10
CA LYS A 205 13.92 1.47 19.39
C LYS A 205 15.06 0.51 19.74
N GLN A 206 15.24 0.28 21.05
CA GLN A 206 16.15 -0.73 21.62
C GLN A 206 17.59 -0.62 21.08
N GLY A 207 18.24 0.53 21.28
CA GLY A 207 19.63 0.74 20.84
C GLY A 207 19.81 0.61 19.32
N ALA A 208 18.84 1.11 18.56
CA ALA A 208 18.72 0.99 17.10
C ALA A 208 18.59 -0.45 16.54
N LEU A 209 18.37 -1.47 17.37
CA LEU A 209 18.11 -2.84 16.90
C LEU A 209 16.74 -3.02 16.26
N ARG A 210 15.79 -2.09 16.47
CA ARG A 210 14.48 -2.08 15.80
C ARG A 210 14.19 -0.68 15.26
N THR A 211 14.18 -0.50 13.94
CA THR A 211 13.81 0.76 13.29
C THR A 211 12.46 0.65 12.58
N ARG A 212 11.79 1.79 12.33
CA ARG A 212 10.61 1.87 11.49
C ARG A 212 10.58 3.18 10.72
N TYR A 213 10.51 3.09 9.39
CA TYR A 213 10.34 4.23 8.51
C TYR A 213 8.88 4.72 8.49
N HIS A 214 8.72 6.04 8.45
CA HIS A 214 7.47 6.76 8.23
C HIS A 214 7.71 7.81 7.15
N GLY A 215 6.83 7.90 6.14
CA GLY A 215 6.85 9.00 5.17
C GLY A 215 5.67 9.96 5.35
N GLN A 216 5.63 10.98 4.50
CA GLN A 216 4.73 12.15 4.54
C GLN A 216 3.23 11.85 4.70
N ASN A 217 2.72 10.71 4.23
CA ASN A 217 1.32 10.30 4.43
C ASN A 217 1.01 9.83 5.87
N SER A 218 2.01 9.78 6.77
CA SER A 218 1.82 9.32 8.15
C SER A 218 1.35 10.48 9.06
N PRO A 219 0.24 10.33 9.82
CA PRO A 219 -0.20 11.34 10.81
C PRO A 219 0.90 11.71 11.82
N ARG A 220 1.78 10.76 12.14
CA ARG A 220 2.99 10.96 12.95
C ARG A 220 3.93 12.03 12.36
N VAL A 221 4.12 12.06 11.05
CA VAL A 221 5.00 13.02 10.34
C VAL A 221 4.27 14.35 10.15
N LEU A 222 2.96 14.32 9.86
CA LEU A 222 2.13 15.54 9.80
C LEU A 222 2.06 16.28 11.15
N LEU A 223 2.19 15.58 12.28
CA LEU A 223 2.32 16.23 13.60
C LEU A 223 3.57 17.10 13.76
N ASN A 224 4.58 16.96 12.91
CA ASN A 224 5.75 17.84 12.95
C ASN A 224 5.41 19.29 12.56
N LEU A 225 4.24 19.54 11.97
CA LEU A 225 3.72 20.85 11.55
C LEU A 225 3.00 21.64 12.65
N PHE A 226 2.82 21.05 13.84
CA PHE A 226 1.95 21.56 14.90
C PHE A 226 2.71 21.64 16.23
N ASP A 227 3.70 22.53 16.30
CA ASP A 227 4.50 22.73 17.52
C ASP A 227 3.62 23.04 18.74
N GLU A 228 2.53 23.79 18.58
CA GLU A 228 1.65 24.13 19.70
C GLU A 228 0.88 22.91 20.24
N ALA A 229 0.66 21.89 19.40
CA ALA A 229 0.12 20.60 19.84
C ALA A 229 1.20 19.74 20.53
N LYS A 230 2.47 19.81 20.08
CA LYS A 230 3.60 19.16 20.78
C LYS A 230 3.80 19.77 22.17
N GLU A 231 3.87 21.10 22.23
CA GLU A 231 4.01 21.87 23.46
C GLU A 231 2.84 21.66 24.41
N PHE A 232 1.59 21.65 23.91
CA PHE A 232 0.44 21.30 24.74
C PHE A 232 0.60 19.94 25.41
N MET A 233 0.97 18.91 24.65
CA MET A 233 1.12 17.53 25.13
C MET A 233 2.31 17.39 26.10
N ALA A 234 3.42 18.09 25.84
CA ALA A 234 4.60 18.08 26.69
C ALA A 234 4.38 18.83 28.02
N ASN A 235 3.89 20.08 27.95
CA ASN A 235 3.72 20.97 29.10
C ASN A 235 2.59 20.50 30.03
N ASN A 236 1.55 19.85 29.50
CA ASN A 236 0.43 19.34 30.28
C ASN A 236 0.56 17.85 30.68
N SER A 237 1.70 17.21 30.44
CA SER A 237 2.01 15.84 30.91
C SER A 237 1.81 15.63 32.43
N ASN A 238 2.04 16.68 33.21
CA ASN A 238 1.85 16.74 34.66
C ASN A 238 0.47 17.27 35.09
N ASN A 239 -0.37 17.75 34.17
CA ASN A 239 -1.72 18.21 34.49
C ASN A 239 -2.63 17.00 34.74
N SER A 240 -3.25 16.93 35.94
CA SER A 240 -4.02 15.78 36.38
C SER A 240 -5.25 15.49 35.51
N ALA A 241 -5.97 16.51 35.06
CA ALA A 241 -7.19 16.36 34.24
C ALA A 241 -6.85 15.94 32.80
N VAL A 242 -5.78 16.48 32.22
CA VAL A 242 -5.24 16.04 30.93
C VAL A 242 -4.81 14.57 31.02
N ARG A 243 -3.99 14.24 32.02
CA ARG A 243 -3.48 12.88 32.27
C ARG A 243 -4.61 11.86 32.50
N GLU A 244 -5.65 12.20 33.26
CA GLU A 244 -6.83 11.35 33.50
C GLU A 244 -7.53 10.95 32.19
N VAL A 245 -7.89 11.94 31.36
CA VAL A 245 -8.64 11.71 30.12
C VAL A 245 -7.83 10.87 29.15
N LEU A 246 -6.53 11.14 29.04
CA LEU A 246 -5.62 10.42 28.16
C LEU A 246 -5.31 9.00 28.66
N LEU A 247 -5.19 8.78 29.98
CA LEU A 247 -5.14 7.42 30.55
C LEU A 247 -6.44 6.63 30.29
N THR A 248 -7.57 7.32 30.14
CA THR A 248 -8.85 6.70 29.83
C THR A 248 -8.97 6.37 28.34
N PHE A 249 -8.52 7.25 27.44
CA PHE A 249 -8.29 6.89 26.04
C PHE A 249 -7.28 5.74 25.88
N LYS A 250 -6.22 5.64 26.70
CA LYS A 250 -5.27 4.51 26.67
C LYS A 250 -5.95 3.19 27.03
N ARG A 251 -6.81 3.19 28.04
CA ARG A 251 -7.63 2.03 28.45
C ARG A 251 -8.60 1.61 27.33
N PHE A 252 -9.36 2.57 26.80
CA PHE A 252 -10.30 2.37 25.69
C PHE A 252 -9.61 1.85 24.41
N HIS A 253 -8.47 2.45 24.03
CA HIS A 253 -7.65 2.03 22.90
C HIS A 253 -7.11 0.60 23.06
N LYS A 254 -6.70 0.21 24.27
CA LYS A 254 -6.29 -1.17 24.55
C LYS A 254 -7.47 -2.13 24.35
N ALA A 255 -8.65 -1.81 24.89
CA ALA A 255 -9.83 -2.64 24.74
C ALA A 255 -10.22 -2.86 23.27
N LEU A 256 -10.29 -1.77 22.47
CA LEU A 256 -10.55 -1.84 21.03
C LEU A 256 -9.49 -2.67 20.26
N ILE A 257 -8.21 -2.51 20.58
CA ILE A 257 -7.14 -3.31 19.95
C ILE A 257 -7.23 -4.78 20.36
N ASP A 258 -7.53 -5.07 21.62
CA ASP A 258 -7.63 -6.44 22.14
C ASP A 258 -8.86 -7.16 21.55
N GLU A 259 -9.95 -6.44 21.29
CA GLU A 259 -11.12 -6.95 20.55
C GLU A 259 -10.84 -7.13 19.06
N TYR A 260 -10.25 -6.14 18.38
CA TYR A 260 -9.86 -6.24 16.98
C TYR A 260 -8.81 -7.33 16.71
N ARG A 261 -7.93 -7.63 17.68
CA ARG A 261 -7.04 -8.81 17.58
C ARG A 261 -7.80 -10.14 17.71
N LYS A 262 -8.92 -10.21 18.44
CA LYS A 262 -9.78 -11.41 18.50
C LYS A 262 -10.53 -11.59 17.17
N SER A 263 -11.12 -10.52 16.63
CA SER A 263 -11.85 -10.53 15.35
C SER A 263 -10.94 -10.66 14.11
N LEU A 264 -9.62 -10.63 14.29
CA LEU A 264 -8.63 -10.99 13.28
C LEU A 264 -8.01 -12.38 13.49
N SER A 265 -8.39 -13.14 14.52
CA SER A 265 -7.81 -14.46 14.76
C SER A 265 -8.49 -15.51 13.87
N PRO A 266 -7.75 -16.29 13.05
CA PRO A 266 -8.34 -17.37 12.27
C PRO A 266 -8.93 -18.46 13.17
N ILE A 267 -10.04 -19.06 12.75
CA ILE A 267 -10.70 -20.13 13.52
C ILE A 267 -9.84 -21.40 13.44
N THR A 268 -9.20 -21.75 14.55
CA THR A 268 -8.26 -22.87 14.70
C THR A 268 -8.85 -24.21 14.26
N VAL A 269 -10.13 -24.46 14.58
CA VAL A 269 -10.88 -25.68 14.16
C VAL A 269 -10.83 -25.90 12.64
N PHE A 270 -10.74 -24.83 11.84
CA PHE A 270 -10.48 -24.94 10.42
C PHE A 270 -8.99 -24.91 10.10
N VAL A 271 -8.23 -23.90 10.56
CA VAL A 271 -6.84 -23.70 10.09
C VAL A 271 -5.89 -24.83 10.51
N ASP A 272 -6.02 -25.34 11.74
CA ASP A 272 -5.12 -26.36 12.32
C ASP A 272 -5.60 -27.81 12.04
N SER A 273 -6.76 -27.99 11.40
CA SER A 273 -7.34 -29.30 11.12
C SER A 273 -6.59 -30.07 10.02
N MET A 274 -6.43 -31.38 10.22
CA MET A 274 -5.79 -32.32 9.28
C MET A 274 -6.64 -32.61 8.02
N MET A 275 -7.84 -32.04 7.91
CA MET A 275 -8.71 -32.22 6.74
C MET A 275 -8.09 -31.56 5.48
N PRO A 276 -8.37 -32.08 4.26
CA PRO A 276 -7.97 -31.44 3.01
C PRO A 276 -8.42 -29.98 2.95
N VAL A 277 -7.54 -29.07 2.51
CA VAL A 277 -7.80 -27.62 2.54
C VAL A 277 -9.01 -27.23 1.69
N GLN A 278 -9.23 -27.90 0.55
CA GLN A 278 -10.41 -27.73 -0.30
C GLN A 278 -11.70 -28.03 0.49
N LYS A 279 -11.77 -29.14 1.23
CA LYS A 279 -12.93 -29.45 2.05
C LYS A 279 -13.15 -28.38 3.12
N ARG A 280 -12.08 -27.93 3.79
CA ARG A 280 -12.17 -26.86 4.81
C ARG A 280 -12.65 -25.53 4.23
N MET A 281 -12.28 -25.20 2.98
CA MET A 281 -12.80 -24.03 2.27
C MET A 281 -14.30 -24.18 1.96
N THR A 282 -14.76 -25.36 1.53
CA THR A 282 -16.18 -25.67 1.35
C THR A 282 -16.95 -25.58 2.69
N ASP A 283 -16.39 -26.14 3.77
CA ASP A 283 -17.01 -26.16 5.10
C ASP A 283 -17.19 -24.75 5.71
N ILE A 284 -16.49 -23.72 5.19
CA ILE A 284 -16.67 -22.30 5.55
C ILE A 284 -17.38 -21.43 4.50
N LEU A 285 -17.73 -21.99 3.35
CA LEU A 285 -18.44 -21.25 2.31
C LEU A 285 -19.91 -20.99 2.75
N PRO A 286 -20.42 -19.76 2.64
CA PRO A 286 -21.83 -19.47 2.93
C PRO A 286 -22.80 -20.18 1.98
N LYS A 287 -24.08 -20.24 2.35
CA LYS A 287 -25.15 -20.75 1.47
C LYS A 287 -25.21 -19.93 0.18
N LYS A 288 -25.60 -20.55 -0.95
CA LYS A 288 -25.67 -19.92 -2.28
C LYS A 288 -26.23 -18.50 -2.26
N ALA A 289 -27.42 -18.27 -1.68
CA ALA A 289 -28.07 -16.96 -1.63
C ALA A 289 -27.27 -15.85 -0.90
N VAL A 290 -26.30 -16.22 -0.05
CA VAL A 290 -25.35 -15.28 0.57
C VAL A 290 -24.19 -15.01 -0.39
N CYS A 291 -23.65 -16.05 -1.04
CA CYS A 291 -22.64 -15.89 -2.09
C CYS A 291 -23.16 -15.07 -3.28
N ASP A 292 -24.42 -15.26 -3.70
CA ASP A 292 -25.09 -14.49 -4.76
C ASP A 292 -25.01 -12.97 -4.47
N ARG A 293 -25.41 -12.55 -3.25
CA ARG A 293 -25.32 -11.15 -2.79
C ARG A 293 -23.87 -10.66 -2.72
N LEU A 294 -22.96 -11.46 -2.15
CA LEU A 294 -21.56 -11.09 -2.03
C LEU A 294 -20.87 -10.93 -3.40
N ILE A 295 -21.19 -11.76 -4.39
CA ILE A 295 -20.67 -11.63 -5.75
C ILE A 295 -21.19 -10.36 -6.41
N ALA A 296 -22.50 -10.07 -6.30
CA ALA A 296 -23.07 -8.83 -6.83
C ALA A 296 -22.38 -7.58 -6.24
N SER A 297 -22.13 -7.56 -4.93
CA SER A 297 -21.42 -6.47 -4.26
C SER A 297 -19.93 -6.41 -4.62
N TYR A 298 -19.26 -7.56 -4.80
CA TYR A 298 -17.89 -7.61 -5.30
C TYR A 298 -17.78 -6.98 -6.70
N VAL A 299 -18.71 -7.27 -7.60
CA VAL A 299 -18.80 -6.66 -8.93
C VAL A 299 -19.01 -5.15 -8.82
N ASP A 300 -19.99 -4.71 -8.01
CA ASP A 300 -20.35 -3.28 -7.84
C ASP A 300 -19.33 -2.42 -7.07
N THR A 301 -18.27 -3.02 -6.49
CA THR A 301 -17.29 -2.30 -5.63
C THR A 301 -15.82 -2.52 -5.98
N SER A 302 -15.43 -3.70 -6.50
CA SER A 302 -14.02 -4.06 -6.73
C SER A 302 -13.73 -4.39 -8.20
N GLU A 303 -14.54 -5.25 -8.82
CA GLU A 303 -14.29 -5.71 -10.20
C GLU A 303 -14.54 -4.62 -11.24
N THR A 304 -15.07 -3.44 -10.90
CA THR A 304 -15.13 -2.30 -11.83
C THR A 304 -13.74 -1.71 -12.15
N ILE A 305 -12.80 -1.77 -11.19
CA ILE A 305 -11.46 -1.15 -11.30
C ILE A 305 -10.34 -2.19 -11.29
N TYR A 306 -10.42 -3.17 -10.39
CA TYR A 306 -9.47 -4.27 -10.30
C TYR A 306 -10.02 -5.46 -11.07
N ARG A 307 -9.85 -5.42 -12.40
CA ARG A 307 -10.24 -6.50 -13.31
C ARG A 307 -9.30 -7.68 -13.08
N ILE A 308 -9.81 -8.72 -12.43
CA ILE A 308 -9.08 -9.94 -12.06
C ILE A 308 -9.74 -11.17 -12.69
N VAL A 309 -11.06 -11.21 -12.84
CA VAL A 309 -11.81 -12.33 -13.43
C VAL A 309 -12.61 -11.90 -14.65
N HIS A 310 -12.91 -12.85 -15.54
CA HIS A 310 -13.89 -12.64 -16.61
C HIS A 310 -15.27 -13.04 -16.08
N LEU A 311 -16.17 -12.07 -15.94
CA LEU A 311 -17.43 -12.29 -15.22
C LEU A 311 -18.36 -13.34 -15.86
N PRO A 312 -18.50 -13.44 -17.20
CA PRO A 312 -19.25 -14.53 -17.83
C PRO A 312 -18.70 -15.92 -17.50
N MET A 313 -17.39 -16.16 -17.69
CA MET A 313 -16.77 -17.46 -17.36
C MET A 313 -16.82 -17.77 -15.86
N PHE A 314 -16.66 -16.78 -14.99
CA PHE A 314 -16.80 -16.97 -13.54
C PHE A 314 -18.25 -17.34 -13.16
N THR A 315 -19.24 -16.69 -13.78
CA THR A 315 -20.67 -16.98 -13.58
C THR A 315 -21.05 -18.39 -14.04
N GLU A 316 -20.49 -18.84 -15.17
CA GLU A 316 -20.66 -20.22 -15.63
C GLU A 316 -20.11 -21.23 -14.60
N GLN A 317 -18.85 -21.09 -14.20
CA GLN A 317 -18.22 -21.97 -13.20
C GLN A 317 -18.95 -21.94 -11.85
N TYR A 318 -19.49 -20.77 -11.46
CA TYR A 318 -20.29 -20.62 -10.25
C TYR A 318 -21.62 -21.39 -10.33
N ASN A 319 -22.33 -21.33 -11.44
CA ASN A 319 -23.56 -22.11 -11.63
C ASN A 319 -23.26 -23.62 -11.61
N LEU A 320 -22.25 -24.06 -12.37
CA LEU A 320 -21.84 -25.46 -12.45
C LEU A 320 -21.35 -25.99 -11.07
N PHE A 321 -20.71 -25.16 -10.24
CA PHE A 321 -20.34 -25.48 -8.86
C PHE A 321 -21.55 -25.81 -7.98
N TRP A 322 -22.61 -24.97 -8.02
CA TRP A 322 -23.82 -25.21 -7.22
C TRP A 322 -24.70 -26.34 -7.77
N GLU A 323 -24.54 -26.69 -9.05
CA GLU A 323 -25.09 -27.91 -9.65
C GLU A 323 -24.29 -29.19 -9.28
N GLY A 324 -23.18 -29.06 -8.53
CA GLY A 324 -22.34 -30.18 -8.11
C GLY A 324 -21.46 -30.76 -9.22
N LYS A 325 -21.30 -30.06 -10.35
CA LYS A 325 -20.46 -30.48 -11.48
C LYS A 325 -18.98 -30.14 -11.22
N ILE A 326 -18.07 -30.93 -11.80
CA ILE A 326 -16.63 -30.79 -11.61
C ILE A 326 -16.15 -29.42 -12.13
N GLN A 327 -15.50 -28.64 -11.26
CA GLN A 327 -14.86 -27.36 -11.58
C GLN A 327 -13.33 -27.48 -11.59
N SER A 328 -12.66 -26.43 -12.07
CA SER A 328 -11.22 -26.22 -11.84
C SER A 328 -10.91 -26.17 -10.34
N GLU A 329 -9.76 -26.73 -9.93
CA GLU A 329 -9.29 -26.66 -8.54
C GLU A 329 -9.05 -25.22 -8.05
N TYR A 330 -8.87 -24.28 -8.99
CA TYR A 330 -8.65 -22.86 -8.74
C TYR A 330 -9.94 -22.10 -8.37
N PHE A 331 -11.11 -22.59 -8.77
CA PHE A 331 -12.38 -21.85 -8.66
C PHE A 331 -12.82 -21.60 -7.22
N LEU A 332 -12.74 -22.61 -6.33
CA LEU A 332 -13.15 -22.47 -4.93
C LEU A 332 -12.29 -21.43 -4.17
N PRO A 333 -10.94 -21.43 -4.28
CA PRO A 333 -10.11 -20.32 -3.82
C PRO A 333 -10.54 -18.94 -4.33
N GLN A 334 -10.83 -18.81 -5.64
CA GLN A 334 -11.29 -17.54 -6.23
C GLN A 334 -12.62 -17.08 -5.60
N LEU A 335 -13.65 -17.94 -5.63
CA LEU A 335 -14.97 -17.67 -5.06
C LEU A 335 -14.89 -17.27 -3.57
N LEU A 336 -14.10 -17.99 -2.78
CA LEU A 336 -13.94 -17.71 -1.35
C LEU A 336 -13.24 -16.36 -1.11
N SER A 337 -12.26 -15.98 -1.93
CA SER A 337 -11.64 -14.65 -1.86
C SER A 337 -12.56 -13.53 -2.34
N LEU A 338 -13.35 -13.70 -3.41
CA LEU A 338 -14.38 -12.74 -3.84
C LEU A 338 -15.39 -12.48 -2.71
N CYS A 339 -15.93 -13.56 -2.13
CA CYS A 339 -16.86 -13.48 -1.00
C CYS A 339 -16.22 -12.82 0.24
N SER A 340 -14.92 -13.01 0.47
CA SER A 340 -14.18 -12.36 1.56
C SER A 340 -14.04 -10.84 1.34
N ILE A 341 -13.75 -10.40 0.12
CA ILE A 341 -13.64 -8.97 -0.22
C ILE A 341 -14.99 -8.26 -0.01
N ALA A 342 -16.06 -8.80 -0.57
CA ALA A 342 -17.41 -8.24 -0.41
C ALA A 342 -17.94 -8.29 1.04
N SER A 343 -17.55 -9.31 1.82
CA SER A 343 -17.99 -9.43 3.21
C SER A 343 -17.57 -8.23 4.07
N ARG A 344 -16.52 -7.49 3.67
CA ARG A 344 -16.07 -6.27 4.38
C ARG A 344 -17.05 -5.10 4.28
N PHE A 345 -17.98 -5.12 3.32
CA PHE A 345 -18.96 -4.07 3.07
C PHE A 345 -20.39 -4.52 3.42
N GLU A 346 -20.80 -5.70 2.94
CA GLU A 346 -22.19 -6.21 2.96
C GLU A 346 -22.73 -6.73 4.30
N THR A 347 -21.87 -7.00 5.30
CA THR A 347 -22.27 -7.79 6.48
C THR A 347 -22.22 -6.98 7.76
N LYS A 348 -23.07 -7.27 8.76
CA LYS A 348 -23.10 -6.52 10.03
C LYS A 348 -21.76 -6.58 10.76
N SER A 349 -21.12 -7.75 10.77
CA SER A 349 -19.79 -7.97 11.34
C SER A 349 -18.65 -7.56 10.40
N LYS A 350 -18.97 -7.04 9.21
CA LYS A 350 -18.05 -6.65 8.13
C LYS A 350 -16.97 -7.72 7.86
N GLY A 351 -17.37 -8.99 7.89
CA GLY A 351 -16.51 -10.16 7.65
C GLY A 351 -15.49 -10.49 8.76
N LEU A 352 -15.57 -9.79 9.90
CA LEU A 352 -14.72 -10.01 11.09
C LEU A 352 -15.41 -10.85 12.17
N GLY A 353 -16.67 -11.22 11.97
CA GLY A 353 -17.41 -12.13 12.86
C GLY A 353 -17.20 -13.59 12.52
N ASN A 354 -17.19 -14.45 13.54
CA ASN A 354 -17.18 -15.92 13.38
C ASN A 354 -18.50 -16.47 12.79
N GLU A 355 -19.57 -15.66 12.79
CA GLU A 355 -20.87 -16.03 12.23
C GLU A 355 -20.88 -16.00 10.70
N ARG A 356 -21.02 -17.18 10.09
CA ARG A 356 -21.00 -17.37 8.63
C ARG A 356 -22.41 -17.36 8.00
N SER A 357 -23.37 -16.81 8.74
CA SER A 357 -24.78 -16.66 8.36
C SER A 357 -24.99 -15.56 7.33
N GLU A 358 -24.28 -14.43 7.49
CA GLU A 358 -24.40 -13.25 6.63
C GLU A 358 -23.26 -13.11 5.61
N GLY A 359 -22.12 -13.78 5.81
CA GLY A 359 -21.00 -13.80 4.87
C GLY A 359 -19.80 -14.63 5.34
N VAL A 360 -18.59 -14.27 4.91
CA VAL A 360 -17.35 -15.03 5.16
C VAL A 360 -16.54 -14.41 6.30
N HIS A 361 -16.01 -15.24 7.20
CA HIS A 361 -15.00 -14.81 8.18
C HIS A 361 -13.62 -14.66 7.51
N ILE A 362 -13.29 -13.43 7.12
CA ILE A 362 -12.16 -13.08 6.23
C ILE A 362 -10.80 -13.63 6.73
N PRO A 363 -10.42 -13.53 8.02
CA PRO A 363 -9.14 -14.05 8.50
C PRO A 363 -8.97 -15.56 8.30
N THR A 364 -10.07 -16.33 8.43
CA THR A 364 -10.05 -17.78 8.26
C THR A 364 -10.00 -18.15 6.78
N ALA A 365 -10.77 -17.47 5.94
CA ALA A 365 -10.73 -17.65 4.49
C ALA A 365 -9.34 -17.34 3.91
N CYS A 366 -8.76 -16.19 4.25
CA CYS A 366 -7.42 -15.80 3.83
C CYS A 366 -6.34 -16.80 4.28
N ALA A 367 -6.46 -17.38 5.48
CA ALA A 367 -5.55 -18.41 5.96
C ALA A 367 -5.67 -19.74 5.19
N LEU A 368 -6.88 -20.18 4.86
CA LEU A 368 -7.10 -21.40 4.06
C LEU A 368 -6.66 -21.23 2.61
N VAL A 369 -6.96 -20.09 1.97
CA VAL A 369 -6.50 -19.81 0.59
C VAL A 369 -4.97 -19.71 0.53
N ARG A 370 -4.31 -19.10 1.52
CA ARG A 370 -2.85 -19.13 1.64
C ARG A 370 -2.32 -20.56 1.82
N THR A 371 -2.94 -21.35 2.69
CA THR A 371 -2.56 -22.77 2.91
C THR A 371 -2.69 -23.60 1.62
N TRP A 372 -3.68 -23.30 0.78
CA TRP A 372 -3.83 -23.92 -0.53
C TRP A 372 -2.73 -23.48 -1.52
N LEU A 373 -2.45 -22.17 -1.64
CA LEU A 373 -1.35 -21.64 -2.47
C LEU A 373 0.01 -22.27 -2.07
N ASP A 374 0.30 -22.32 -0.77
CA ASP A 374 1.54 -22.86 -0.21
C ASP A 374 1.67 -24.39 -0.43
N SER A 375 0.60 -25.07 -0.89
CA SER A 375 0.59 -26.49 -1.26
C SER A 375 0.92 -26.78 -2.73
N LEU A 376 0.79 -25.79 -3.64
CA LEU A 376 0.95 -25.94 -5.09
C LEU A 376 2.40 -26.26 -5.50
N ARG A 377 2.61 -27.06 -6.56
CA ARG A 377 3.95 -27.49 -6.98
C ARG A 377 4.12 -27.48 -8.51
N GLY A 378 5.37 -27.38 -8.96
CA GLY A 378 5.73 -27.50 -10.38
C GLY A 378 4.98 -26.47 -11.25
N LYS A 379 4.32 -26.95 -12.31
CA LYS A 379 3.64 -26.10 -13.31
C LYS A 379 2.51 -25.22 -12.75
N GLN A 380 1.85 -25.64 -11.65
CA GLN A 380 0.79 -24.85 -11.00
C GLN A 380 1.30 -23.45 -10.57
N LEU A 381 2.57 -23.35 -10.17
CA LEU A 381 3.18 -22.11 -9.66
C LEU A 381 3.34 -21.00 -10.71
N VAL A 382 3.06 -21.29 -11.99
CA VAL A 382 3.07 -20.32 -13.10
C VAL A 382 1.76 -20.35 -13.90
N ASP A 383 0.68 -20.89 -13.31
CA ASP A 383 -0.66 -20.86 -13.90
C ASP A 383 -1.28 -19.46 -13.75
N PHE A 384 -1.98 -18.98 -14.78
CA PHE A 384 -2.68 -17.70 -14.78
C PHE A 384 -3.74 -17.63 -13.68
N ALA A 385 -4.46 -18.73 -13.42
CA ALA A 385 -5.49 -18.78 -12.40
C ALA A 385 -4.93 -18.73 -10.97
N VAL A 386 -3.70 -19.24 -10.76
CA VAL A 386 -2.98 -19.13 -9.48
C VAL A 386 -2.54 -17.69 -9.23
N LEU A 387 -2.11 -16.96 -10.27
CA LEU A 387 -1.86 -15.52 -10.17
C LEU A 387 -3.14 -14.73 -9.87
N GLN A 388 -4.28 -15.08 -10.45
CA GLN A 388 -5.58 -14.49 -10.09
C GLN A 388 -5.90 -14.69 -8.60
N VAL A 389 -5.72 -15.91 -8.05
CA VAL A 389 -5.95 -16.18 -6.62
C VAL A 389 -5.01 -15.38 -5.72
N GLU A 390 -3.74 -15.21 -6.08
CA GLU A 390 -2.79 -14.39 -5.32
C GLU A 390 -3.18 -12.90 -5.29
N VAL A 391 -3.64 -12.34 -6.42
CA VAL A 391 -4.13 -10.95 -6.49
C VAL A 391 -5.43 -10.78 -5.69
N LEU A 392 -6.36 -11.73 -5.77
CA LEU A 392 -7.58 -11.75 -4.97
C LEU A 392 -7.27 -11.86 -3.47
N LEU A 393 -6.32 -12.73 -3.08
CA LEU A 393 -5.95 -12.93 -1.69
C LEU A 393 -5.27 -11.68 -1.10
N VAL A 394 -4.35 -11.02 -1.81
CA VAL A 394 -3.74 -9.79 -1.28
C VAL A 394 -4.75 -8.63 -1.20
N HIS A 395 -5.76 -8.59 -2.08
CA HIS A 395 -6.89 -7.64 -1.95
C HIS A 395 -7.77 -7.98 -0.72
N ALA A 396 -8.15 -9.24 -0.53
CA ALA A 396 -8.89 -9.70 0.65
C ALA A 396 -8.14 -9.42 1.97
N GLN A 397 -6.82 -9.66 2.00
CA GLN A 397 -5.96 -9.34 3.14
C GLN A 397 -5.85 -7.82 3.37
N ARG A 398 -5.77 -7.01 2.29
CA ARG A 398 -5.76 -5.53 2.37
C ARG A 398 -7.03 -4.96 3.01
N MET A 399 -8.18 -5.64 2.91
CA MET A 399 -9.44 -5.22 3.54
C MET A 399 -9.44 -5.34 5.08
N ILE A 400 -8.52 -6.11 5.66
CA ILE A 400 -8.43 -6.36 7.12
C ILE A 400 -7.04 -6.06 7.73
N THR A 401 -6.01 -5.79 6.92
CA THR A 401 -4.64 -5.66 7.41
C THR A 401 -4.45 -4.45 8.33
N PRO A 402 -3.83 -4.62 9.52
CA PRO A 402 -3.45 -3.52 10.39
C PRO A 402 -2.11 -2.86 9.99
N ARG A 403 -1.45 -3.33 8.92
CA ARG A 403 -0.17 -2.82 8.39
C ARG A 403 -0.17 -2.87 6.86
N ILE A 404 -0.06 -1.70 6.21
CA ILE A 404 -0.10 -1.61 4.74
C ILE A 404 1.21 -2.08 4.08
N GLN A 405 2.32 -2.00 4.82
CA GLN A 405 3.64 -2.49 4.42
C GLN A 405 3.68 -4.02 4.25
N ASP A 406 2.84 -4.75 4.98
CA ASP A 406 2.69 -6.20 4.84
C ASP A 406 2.12 -6.52 3.45
N SER A 407 1.07 -5.80 3.02
CA SER A 407 0.51 -5.89 1.66
C SER A 407 1.47 -5.38 0.58
N TRP A 408 2.28 -4.35 0.85
CA TRP A 408 3.33 -3.89 -0.08
C TRP A 408 4.36 -5.00 -0.33
N THR A 409 4.76 -5.71 0.72
CA THR A 409 5.73 -6.81 0.66
C THR A 409 5.15 -8.00 -0.13
N SER A 410 3.90 -8.39 0.14
CA SER A 410 3.21 -9.44 -0.62
C SER A 410 3.01 -9.07 -2.09
N LEU A 411 2.56 -7.85 -2.38
CA LEU A 411 2.33 -7.40 -3.75
C LEU A 411 3.63 -7.28 -4.55
N GLY A 412 4.74 -6.83 -3.94
CA GLY A 412 6.06 -6.86 -4.55
C GLY A 412 6.54 -8.27 -4.94
N SER A 413 6.03 -9.33 -4.30
CA SER A 413 6.22 -10.72 -4.74
C SER A 413 5.33 -11.07 -5.94
N ILE A 414 4.06 -10.65 -5.91
CA ILE A 414 3.08 -10.88 -6.98
C ILE A 414 3.47 -10.17 -8.28
N VAL A 415 3.99 -8.94 -8.22
CA VAL A 415 4.52 -8.23 -9.40
C VAL A 415 5.67 -9.03 -10.03
N ARG A 416 6.61 -9.55 -9.23
CA ARG A 416 7.72 -10.39 -9.73
C ARG A 416 7.20 -11.69 -10.36
N MET A 417 6.21 -12.33 -9.75
CA MET A 417 5.57 -13.54 -10.29
C MET A 417 4.91 -13.26 -11.64
N ALA A 418 4.15 -12.16 -11.76
CA ALA A 418 3.57 -11.71 -13.03
C ALA A 418 4.64 -11.37 -14.08
N MET A 419 5.77 -10.77 -13.68
CA MET A 419 6.92 -10.53 -14.57
C MET A 419 7.56 -11.84 -15.06
N THR A 420 7.79 -12.81 -14.17
CA THR A 420 8.29 -14.17 -14.51
C THR A 420 7.34 -14.92 -15.44
N MET A 421 6.02 -14.74 -15.27
CA MET A 421 4.99 -15.28 -16.16
C MET A 421 4.83 -14.49 -17.47
N GLY A 422 5.62 -13.42 -17.67
CA GLY A 422 5.65 -12.62 -18.90
C GLY A 422 4.46 -11.67 -19.09
N LEU A 423 3.77 -11.23 -18.03
CA LEU A 423 2.64 -10.28 -18.14
C LEU A 423 3.10 -8.83 -18.41
N HIS A 424 4.37 -8.52 -18.14
CA HIS A 424 4.98 -7.20 -18.37
C HIS A 424 5.33 -6.92 -19.85
N ARG A 425 5.03 -7.84 -20.75
CA ARG A 425 5.24 -7.75 -22.20
C ARG A 425 3.91 -7.95 -22.91
N ASP A 426 3.68 -7.28 -24.04
CA ASP A 426 2.41 -7.42 -24.74
C ASP A 426 2.29 -8.84 -25.33
N PRO A 427 1.14 -9.53 -25.15
CA PRO A 427 0.93 -10.87 -25.71
C PRO A 427 1.01 -10.97 -27.25
N SER A 428 1.15 -9.85 -27.97
CA SER A 428 1.44 -9.81 -29.41
C SER A 428 2.93 -9.69 -29.79
N GLU A 429 3.85 -9.67 -28.82
CA GLU A 429 5.31 -9.61 -29.07
C GLU A 429 5.96 -10.99 -29.33
N PHE A 430 5.26 -12.11 -29.11
CA PHE A 430 5.85 -13.45 -29.06
C PHE A 430 5.14 -14.47 -29.94
N GLU A 431 5.91 -15.43 -30.45
CA GLU A 431 5.43 -16.68 -31.04
C GLU A 431 5.87 -17.89 -30.19
N PRO A 432 5.04 -18.95 -30.04
CA PRO A 432 3.69 -19.08 -30.56
C PRO A 432 2.72 -18.12 -29.85
N ARG A 433 1.92 -17.39 -30.65
CA ARG A 433 1.07 -16.30 -30.17
C ARG A 433 0.08 -16.75 -29.11
N VAL A 434 0.01 -16.00 -28.01
CA VAL A 434 -0.97 -16.21 -26.93
C VAL A 434 -2.39 -16.08 -27.50
N PRO A 435 -3.33 -16.99 -27.18
CA PRO A 435 -4.73 -16.89 -27.61
C PRO A 435 -5.31 -15.51 -27.31
N ILE A 436 -6.04 -14.94 -28.26
CA ILE A 436 -6.39 -13.50 -28.28
C ILE A 436 -7.15 -13.08 -27.01
N TYR A 437 -8.12 -13.88 -26.58
CA TYR A 437 -8.84 -13.73 -25.31
C TYR A 437 -7.89 -13.70 -24.09
N LEU A 438 -7.02 -14.71 -23.97
CA LEU A 438 -6.06 -14.82 -22.87
C LEU A 438 -5.03 -13.68 -22.89
N GLY A 439 -4.69 -13.16 -24.07
CA GLY A 439 -3.88 -11.96 -24.22
C GLY A 439 -4.55 -10.73 -23.57
N GLU A 440 -5.86 -10.55 -23.77
CA GLU A 440 -6.60 -9.46 -23.15
C GLU A 440 -6.76 -9.64 -21.64
N MET A 441 -7.03 -10.87 -21.18
CA MET A 441 -7.06 -11.17 -19.73
C MET A 441 -5.71 -10.89 -19.06
N ARG A 442 -4.58 -11.17 -19.75
CA ARG A 442 -3.23 -10.84 -19.26
C ARG A 442 -2.98 -9.34 -19.19
N ARG A 443 -3.49 -8.53 -20.14
CA ARG A 443 -3.44 -7.05 -20.03
C ARG A 443 -4.24 -6.55 -18.84
N ARG A 444 -5.50 -6.97 -18.71
CA ARG A 444 -6.39 -6.60 -17.60
C ARG A 444 -5.78 -6.92 -16.23
N LEU A 445 -5.23 -8.13 -16.05
CA LEU A 445 -4.60 -8.52 -14.78
C LEU A 445 -3.27 -7.78 -14.54
N TRP A 446 -2.46 -7.53 -15.57
CA TRP A 446 -1.22 -6.74 -15.44
C TRP A 446 -1.49 -5.31 -14.97
N PHE A 447 -2.45 -4.62 -15.58
CA PHE A 447 -2.79 -3.25 -15.19
C PHE A 447 -3.46 -3.19 -13.80
N THR A 448 -4.28 -4.18 -13.42
CA THR A 448 -4.74 -4.34 -12.02
C THR A 448 -3.56 -4.43 -11.05
N ILE A 449 -2.54 -5.24 -11.34
CA ILE A 449 -1.36 -5.41 -10.49
C ILE A 449 -0.57 -4.10 -10.37
N LEU A 450 -0.37 -3.36 -11.47
CA LEU A 450 0.34 -2.08 -11.44
C LEU A 450 -0.42 -0.98 -10.68
N ASP A 451 -1.73 -0.87 -10.85
CA ASP A 451 -2.54 0.13 -10.12
C ASP A 451 -2.60 -0.20 -8.62
N MET A 452 -2.66 -1.49 -8.26
CA MET A 452 -2.50 -1.92 -6.87
C MET A 452 -1.10 -1.61 -6.31
N ASP A 453 -0.02 -1.84 -7.07
CA ASP A 453 1.35 -1.57 -6.60
C ASP A 453 1.57 -0.07 -6.36
N LEU A 454 1.12 0.77 -7.29
CA LEU A 454 1.17 2.22 -7.16
C LEU A 454 0.38 2.73 -5.96
N HIS A 455 -0.87 2.26 -5.80
CA HIS A 455 -1.71 2.62 -4.65
C HIS A 455 -1.04 2.26 -3.32
N ILE A 456 -0.57 1.01 -3.18
CA ILE A 456 -0.01 0.50 -1.92
C ILE A 456 1.36 1.11 -1.64
N SER A 457 2.17 1.37 -2.67
CA SER A 457 3.45 2.08 -2.58
C SER A 457 3.28 3.52 -2.09
N LEU A 458 2.37 4.30 -2.69
CA LEU A 458 2.04 5.66 -2.23
C LEU A 458 1.48 5.65 -0.79
N ALA A 459 0.55 4.74 -0.47
CA ALA A 459 0.00 4.61 0.88
C ALA A 459 1.04 4.18 1.94
N SER A 460 2.12 3.50 1.52
CA SER A 460 3.25 3.12 2.37
C SER A 460 4.36 4.18 2.43
N ASN A 461 4.40 5.11 1.48
CA ASN A 461 5.53 6.00 1.17
C ASN A 461 6.79 5.22 0.76
N LEU A 462 6.62 4.18 -0.07
CA LEU A 462 7.68 3.32 -0.57
C LEU A 462 7.73 3.37 -2.11
N PRO A 463 8.82 2.96 -2.77
CA PRO A 463 8.87 2.90 -4.23
C PRO A 463 7.98 1.76 -4.78
N CYS A 464 7.39 2.01 -5.94
CA CYS A 464 6.81 0.96 -6.79
C CYS A 464 7.93 0.07 -7.35
N LEU A 465 7.61 -1.18 -7.68
CA LEU A 465 8.61 -2.10 -8.22
C LEU A 465 8.95 -1.81 -9.69
N VAL A 466 7.94 -1.37 -10.45
CA VAL A 466 8.01 -1.11 -11.90
C VAL A 466 7.95 0.40 -12.15
N ARG A 467 8.63 0.87 -13.20
CA ARG A 467 8.61 2.25 -13.69
C ARG A 467 7.96 2.35 -15.07
N GLU A 468 7.60 3.57 -15.46
CA GLU A 468 7.26 3.88 -16.84
C GLU A 468 8.44 3.53 -17.76
N GLY A 469 8.21 2.69 -18.78
CA GLY A 469 9.23 2.16 -19.69
C GLY A 469 9.82 0.78 -19.35
N ASP A 470 9.62 0.26 -18.13
CA ASP A 470 10.11 -1.08 -17.75
C ASP A 470 9.30 -2.24 -18.39
N PHE A 471 8.13 -1.92 -18.96
CA PHE A 471 7.16 -2.87 -19.51
C PHE A 471 6.66 -2.41 -20.89
N THR A 472 6.29 -3.37 -21.74
CA THR A 472 5.76 -3.10 -23.11
C THR A 472 4.32 -3.57 -23.29
N CYS A 473 3.74 -4.25 -22.29
CA CYS A 473 2.34 -4.65 -22.24
C CYS A 473 1.40 -3.44 -22.41
N ARG A 474 0.54 -3.48 -23.44
CA ARG A 474 -0.35 -2.36 -23.79
C ARG A 474 -1.57 -2.31 -22.85
N PRO A 475 -2.19 -1.13 -22.67
CA PRO A 475 -3.45 -1.02 -21.93
C PRO A 475 -4.55 -1.97 -22.49
N PRO A 476 -5.46 -2.46 -21.63
CA PRO A 476 -6.63 -3.20 -22.08
C PRO A 476 -7.58 -2.30 -22.88
N ARG A 477 -8.47 -2.91 -23.67
CA ARG A 477 -9.48 -2.21 -24.49
C ARG A 477 -10.74 -1.87 -23.69
N ASN A 478 -11.43 -0.80 -24.10
CA ASN A 478 -12.76 -0.46 -23.60
C ASN A 478 -13.78 -1.35 -24.33
N LEU A 479 -14.16 -2.47 -23.68
CA LEU A 479 -15.02 -3.53 -24.20
C LEU A 479 -15.82 -4.13 -23.04
N ASP A 480 -17.04 -4.56 -23.32
CA ASP A 480 -17.91 -5.28 -22.39
C ASP A 480 -17.47 -6.74 -22.29
N ASP A 481 -17.69 -7.39 -21.14
CA ASP A 481 -17.18 -8.74 -20.92
C ASP A 481 -17.81 -9.79 -21.82
N ASN A 482 -19.07 -9.56 -22.22
CA ASN A 482 -19.79 -10.42 -23.15
C ASN A 482 -19.23 -10.36 -24.59
N GLU A 483 -18.36 -9.41 -24.92
CA GLU A 483 -17.65 -9.33 -26.21
C GLU A 483 -16.38 -10.20 -26.25
N LEU A 484 -15.96 -10.77 -25.11
CA LEU A 484 -14.72 -11.52 -24.96
C LEU A 484 -15.02 -13.01 -24.70
N TYR A 485 -14.51 -13.89 -25.57
CA TYR A 485 -14.77 -15.34 -25.52
C TYR A 485 -13.52 -16.13 -25.94
N PRO A 486 -13.25 -17.33 -25.37
CA PRO A 486 -11.95 -18.02 -25.48
C PRO A 486 -11.41 -18.21 -26.90
N ASP A 487 -12.28 -18.62 -27.85
CA ASP A 487 -11.89 -18.99 -29.21
C ASP A 487 -11.78 -17.81 -30.19
N MET A 488 -11.95 -16.56 -29.74
CA MET A 488 -11.93 -15.37 -30.61
C MET A 488 -10.62 -15.25 -31.42
N LYS A 489 -10.73 -14.92 -32.71
CA LYS A 489 -9.57 -14.81 -33.62
C LYS A 489 -8.99 -13.39 -33.71
N GLU A 490 -9.75 -12.40 -33.30
CA GLU A 490 -9.34 -11.00 -33.19
C GLU A 490 -10.11 -10.30 -32.05
N LEU A 491 -9.57 -9.18 -31.55
CA LEU A 491 -10.25 -8.34 -30.57
C LEU A 491 -11.12 -7.28 -31.28
N PRO A 492 -12.39 -7.09 -30.88
CA PRO A 492 -13.21 -5.96 -31.34
C PRO A 492 -12.51 -4.62 -31.11
N PRO A 493 -12.72 -3.60 -31.96
CA PRO A 493 -12.12 -2.28 -31.80
C PRO A 493 -12.49 -1.69 -30.43
N SER A 494 -11.54 -1.07 -29.75
CA SER A 494 -11.81 -0.42 -28.45
C SER A 494 -12.86 0.68 -28.64
N LYS A 495 -13.90 0.67 -27.81
CA LYS A 495 -14.89 1.76 -27.75
C LYS A 495 -14.19 3.06 -27.28
N PRO A 496 -14.67 4.25 -27.70
CA PRO A 496 -14.25 5.54 -27.13
C PRO A 496 -14.43 5.57 -25.61
N ILE A 497 -13.65 6.38 -24.87
CA ILE A 497 -13.62 6.31 -23.39
C ILE A 497 -14.86 6.94 -22.71
N ASP A 498 -15.56 7.80 -23.42
CA ASP A 498 -16.88 8.35 -23.09
C ASP A 498 -18.02 7.32 -23.25
N VAL A 499 -17.80 6.24 -24.03
CA VAL A 499 -18.74 5.11 -24.10
C VAL A 499 -18.55 4.22 -22.86
N VAL A 500 -19.62 4.10 -22.08
CA VAL A 500 -19.69 3.23 -20.91
C VAL A 500 -19.57 1.76 -21.33
N THR A 501 -18.70 1.01 -20.65
CA THR A 501 -18.57 -0.45 -20.75
C THR A 501 -18.22 -1.03 -19.38
N ASP A 502 -18.31 -2.37 -19.24
CA ASP A 502 -17.80 -3.10 -18.06
C ASP A 502 -16.33 -2.77 -17.70
N ASN A 503 -15.52 -2.34 -18.68
CA ASN A 503 -14.08 -2.11 -18.52
C ASN A 503 -13.67 -0.63 -18.46
N GLN A 504 -14.59 0.31 -18.64
CA GLN A 504 -14.33 1.75 -18.81
C GLN A 504 -13.44 2.34 -17.70
N MET A 505 -13.71 1.99 -16.44
CA MET A 505 -12.95 2.49 -15.29
C MET A 505 -11.49 2.01 -15.30
N GLN A 506 -11.23 0.73 -15.61
CA GLN A 506 -9.85 0.23 -15.70
C GLN A 506 -9.10 0.87 -16.87
N VAL A 507 -9.75 1.06 -18.02
CA VAL A 507 -9.10 1.69 -19.19
C VAL A 507 -8.69 3.13 -18.86
N TYR A 508 -9.55 3.91 -18.21
CA TYR A 508 -9.20 5.27 -17.79
C TYR A 508 -8.07 5.30 -16.73
N ALA A 509 -8.08 4.35 -15.78
CA ALA A 509 -6.97 4.19 -14.83
C ALA A 509 -5.66 3.87 -15.57
N ALA A 510 -5.66 2.93 -16.51
CA ALA A 510 -4.51 2.57 -17.34
C ALA A 510 -3.98 3.75 -18.18
N MET A 511 -4.87 4.56 -18.76
CA MET A 511 -4.50 5.77 -19.52
C MET A 511 -3.76 6.81 -18.67
N THR A 512 -4.17 7.01 -17.42
CA THR A 512 -3.52 7.98 -16.50
C THR A 512 -2.29 7.42 -15.79
N LEU A 513 -2.06 6.10 -15.83
CA LEU A 513 -1.11 5.38 -14.97
C LEU A 513 0.34 5.90 -15.06
N GLY A 514 0.86 6.17 -16.26
CA GLY A 514 2.26 6.62 -16.45
C GLY A 514 2.60 7.89 -15.66
N VAL A 515 1.76 8.94 -15.77
CA VAL A 515 1.90 10.20 -15.02
C VAL A 515 1.81 9.96 -13.51
N ARG A 516 0.91 9.06 -13.07
CA ARG A 516 0.74 8.71 -11.65
C ARG A 516 1.95 7.92 -11.11
N MET A 517 2.56 7.06 -11.93
CA MET A 517 3.84 6.38 -11.61
C MET A 517 5.03 7.36 -11.60
N LYS A 518 5.05 8.37 -12.49
CA LYS A 518 6.09 9.42 -12.47
C LYS A 518 6.12 10.15 -11.13
N VAL A 519 4.97 10.47 -10.53
CA VAL A 519 4.91 11.03 -9.16
C VAL A 519 5.62 10.13 -8.15
N ALA A 520 5.29 8.84 -8.12
CA ALA A 520 5.91 7.91 -7.18
C ALA A 520 7.44 7.85 -7.36
N HIS A 521 7.95 7.94 -8.59
CA HIS A 521 9.38 8.06 -8.84
C HIS A 521 9.95 9.40 -8.33
N MET A 522 9.32 10.54 -8.63
CA MET A 522 9.75 11.87 -8.18
C MET A 522 9.86 11.96 -6.65
N LEU A 523 8.89 11.40 -5.92
CA LEU A 523 8.88 11.41 -4.45
C LEU A 523 10.04 10.61 -3.84
N ASN A 524 10.42 9.49 -4.46
CA ASN A 524 11.57 8.70 -4.06
C ASN A 524 12.93 9.36 -4.42
N ARG A 525 12.92 10.47 -5.18
CA ARG A 525 14.10 11.30 -5.49
C ARG A 525 13.92 12.77 -5.10
N ILE A 526 13.06 13.09 -4.15
CA ILE A 526 12.66 14.49 -3.85
C ILE A 526 13.85 15.42 -3.55
N ASP A 527 14.89 14.90 -2.88
CA ASP A 527 16.12 15.64 -2.56
C ASP A 527 16.96 16.03 -3.80
N THR A 528 16.63 15.49 -4.98
CA THR A 528 17.24 15.81 -6.28
C THR A 528 16.52 16.92 -7.04
N ILE A 529 15.35 17.39 -6.58
CA ILE A 529 14.56 18.41 -7.30
C ILE A 529 15.21 19.80 -7.12
N ARG A 530 15.26 20.55 -8.23
CA ARG A 530 15.90 21.89 -8.35
C ARG A 530 15.01 22.94 -9.02
N ASP A 531 13.87 22.53 -9.55
CA ASP A 531 12.93 23.36 -10.29
C ASP A 531 11.49 22.96 -9.96
N TYR A 532 10.62 23.95 -9.78
CA TYR A 532 9.18 23.75 -9.58
C TYR A 532 8.46 23.40 -10.88
N GLN A 533 9.02 23.67 -12.06
CA GLN A 533 8.36 23.39 -13.34
C GLN A 533 8.04 21.90 -13.52
N GLU A 534 8.93 20.96 -13.14
CA GLU A 534 8.62 19.52 -13.23
C GLU A 534 7.44 19.13 -12.31
N ILE A 535 7.30 19.79 -11.16
CA ILE A 535 6.20 19.57 -10.22
C ILE A 535 4.89 20.13 -10.78
N LEU A 536 4.92 21.34 -11.34
CA LEU A 536 3.76 22.00 -11.93
C LEU A 536 3.29 21.30 -13.21
N ASP A 537 4.20 20.84 -14.08
CA ASP A 537 3.87 20.10 -15.31
C ASP A 537 3.17 18.76 -15.04
N VAL A 538 3.60 18.06 -13.99
CA VAL A 538 2.99 16.78 -13.58
C VAL A 538 1.68 17.03 -12.82
N GLY A 539 1.66 18.03 -11.93
CA GLY A 539 0.48 18.46 -11.20
C GLY A 539 -0.65 18.91 -12.12
N ALA A 540 -0.38 19.79 -13.09
CA ALA A 540 -1.37 20.27 -14.05
C ALA A 540 -1.95 19.15 -14.94
N LYS A 541 -1.17 18.10 -15.24
CA LYS A 541 -1.68 16.90 -15.95
C LYS A 541 -2.64 16.09 -15.07
N LEU A 542 -2.31 15.92 -13.79
CA LEU A 542 -3.18 15.26 -12.82
C LEU A 542 -4.45 16.08 -12.55
N GLU A 543 -4.36 17.41 -12.51
CA GLU A 543 -5.52 18.29 -12.35
C GLU A 543 -6.48 18.17 -13.55
N ARG A 544 -5.96 18.15 -14.80
CA ARG A 544 -6.79 17.86 -15.99
C ARG A 544 -7.46 16.49 -15.93
N PHE A 545 -6.76 15.45 -15.48
CA PHE A 545 -7.36 14.12 -15.32
C PHE A 545 -8.50 14.07 -14.29
N LEU A 546 -8.57 15.01 -13.34
CA LEU A 546 -9.71 15.15 -12.43
C LEU A 546 -10.92 15.79 -13.13
N ASP A 547 -10.69 16.74 -14.04
CA ASP A 547 -11.74 17.36 -14.86
C ASP A 547 -12.29 16.38 -15.91
N ASP A 548 -11.42 15.57 -16.53
CA ASP A 548 -11.81 14.45 -17.39
C ASP A 548 -12.72 13.44 -16.64
N ILE A 549 -12.39 13.11 -15.38
CA ILE A 549 -13.25 12.26 -14.52
C ILE A 549 -14.60 12.91 -14.24
N ASN A 550 -14.63 14.25 -14.06
CA ASN A 550 -15.87 14.99 -13.87
C ASN A 550 -16.74 15.02 -15.14
N TYR A 551 -16.15 14.87 -16.32
CA TYR A 551 -16.86 14.72 -17.60
C TYR A 551 -17.38 13.30 -17.83
N ILE A 552 -16.57 12.26 -17.57
CA ILE A 552 -16.96 10.86 -17.77
C ILE A 552 -18.01 10.41 -16.71
N PHE A 553 -17.90 10.89 -15.47
CA PHE A 553 -18.81 10.56 -14.37
C PHE A 553 -19.46 11.83 -13.78
N PRO A 554 -20.37 12.50 -14.52
CA PRO A 554 -20.94 13.79 -14.13
C PRO A 554 -21.65 13.79 -12.78
N ARG A 555 -21.72 14.97 -12.16
CA ARG A 555 -22.44 15.20 -10.88
C ARG A 555 -23.95 15.35 -11.03
N GLN A 556 -24.42 15.67 -12.23
CA GLN A 556 -25.81 16.02 -12.52
C GLN A 556 -26.30 15.18 -13.70
N GLY A 557 -27.50 14.63 -13.56
CA GLY A 557 -28.13 13.77 -14.57
C GLY A 557 -29.47 13.21 -14.07
N ILE A 558 -30.37 12.89 -14.99
CA ILE A 558 -31.67 12.29 -14.66
C ILE A 558 -31.44 10.78 -14.52
N LEU A 559 -31.14 10.34 -13.29
CA LEU A 559 -30.81 8.97 -12.94
C LEU A 559 -31.66 8.48 -11.76
N SER A 560 -31.88 7.17 -11.68
CA SER A 560 -32.39 6.54 -10.45
C SER A 560 -31.36 6.62 -9.32
N ASP A 561 -31.79 6.53 -8.07
CA ASP A 561 -30.88 6.67 -6.91
C ASP A 561 -29.80 5.60 -6.83
N SER A 562 -30.08 4.38 -7.28
CA SER A 562 -29.07 3.33 -7.44
C SER A 562 -27.99 3.73 -8.47
N GLN A 563 -28.41 4.27 -9.62
CA GLN A 563 -27.49 4.76 -10.66
C GLN A 563 -26.67 5.97 -10.18
N LYS A 564 -27.29 6.94 -9.48
CA LYS A 564 -26.58 8.08 -8.86
C LYS A 564 -25.45 7.58 -7.95
N SER A 565 -25.74 6.62 -7.07
CA SER A 565 -24.75 6.07 -6.14
C SER A 565 -23.67 5.23 -6.81
N LYS A 566 -23.99 4.47 -7.87
CA LYS A 566 -22.97 3.77 -8.67
C LYS A 566 -22.05 4.78 -9.38
N GLN A 567 -22.61 5.78 -10.06
CA GLN A 567 -21.83 6.82 -10.74
C GLN A 567 -20.97 7.65 -9.79
N TRP A 568 -21.50 8.03 -8.61
CA TRP A 568 -20.74 8.66 -7.53
C TRP A 568 -19.58 7.77 -7.06
N ARG A 569 -19.81 6.47 -6.85
CA ARG A 569 -18.77 5.52 -6.44
C ARG A 569 -17.66 5.44 -7.50
N SER A 570 -18.03 5.32 -8.78
CA SER A 570 -17.08 5.32 -9.91
C SER A 570 -16.26 6.61 -9.97
N ARG A 571 -16.90 7.78 -9.86
CA ARG A 571 -16.23 9.08 -9.77
C ARG A 571 -15.24 9.12 -8.61
N VAL A 572 -15.69 8.86 -7.39
CA VAL A 572 -14.87 8.98 -6.18
C VAL A 572 -13.70 8.00 -6.20
N ILE A 573 -13.88 6.78 -6.70
CA ILE A 573 -12.79 5.79 -6.84
C ILE A 573 -11.72 6.29 -7.83
N LEU A 574 -12.09 6.74 -9.03
CA LEU A 574 -11.12 7.20 -10.02
C LEU A 574 -10.47 8.54 -9.64
N ASP A 575 -11.25 9.47 -9.10
CA ASP A 575 -10.74 10.73 -8.54
C ASP A 575 -9.64 10.42 -7.51
N MET A 576 -9.88 9.43 -6.63
CA MET A 576 -8.89 8.92 -5.67
C MET A 576 -7.71 8.14 -6.24
N HIS A 577 -7.73 7.72 -7.51
CA HIS A 577 -6.53 7.20 -8.19
C HIS A 577 -5.61 8.33 -8.64
N VAL A 578 -6.16 9.50 -8.99
CA VAL A 578 -5.43 10.69 -9.47
C VAL A 578 -5.04 11.64 -8.33
N ARG A 579 -5.97 11.91 -7.40
CA ARG A 579 -5.81 12.87 -6.30
C ARG A 579 -4.80 12.43 -5.24
N ARG A 580 -4.60 11.13 -5.03
CA ARG A 580 -3.54 10.61 -4.14
C ARG A 580 -2.13 10.94 -4.64
N PRO A 581 -1.75 10.63 -5.91
CA PRO A 581 -0.57 11.19 -6.53
C PRO A 581 -0.48 12.72 -6.41
N LEU A 582 -1.53 13.46 -6.74
CA LEU A 582 -1.51 14.94 -6.71
C LEU A 582 -1.20 15.50 -5.31
N LEU A 583 -1.87 14.99 -4.27
CA LEU A 583 -1.60 15.38 -2.89
C LEU A 583 -0.20 14.97 -2.43
N ALA A 584 0.24 13.75 -2.78
CA ALA A 584 1.57 13.28 -2.41
C ALA A 584 2.68 14.08 -3.11
N LEU A 585 2.46 14.52 -4.36
CA LEU A 585 3.35 15.39 -5.14
C LEU A 585 3.45 16.80 -4.54
N TYR A 586 2.31 17.44 -4.29
CA TYR A 586 2.27 18.84 -3.86
C TYR A 586 2.59 19.04 -2.37
N ARG A 587 2.26 18.08 -1.48
CA ARG A 587 2.40 18.26 -0.02
C ARG A 587 3.75 18.79 0.42
N PRO A 588 4.91 18.20 0.05
CA PRO A 588 6.20 18.60 0.60
C PRO A 588 6.45 20.11 0.47
N PHE A 589 6.04 20.67 -0.67
CA PHE A 589 6.20 22.08 -0.99
C PHE A 589 5.07 22.92 -0.36
N ALA A 590 3.81 22.50 -0.52
CA ALA A 590 2.60 23.19 -0.06
C ALA A 590 2.55 23.51 1.45
N ILE A 591 3.28 22.73 2.25
CA ILE A 591 3.34 22.86 3.73
C ILE A 591 4.79 22.80 4.26
N GLY A 592 5.81 22.98 3.41
CA GLY A 592 7.20 22.71 3.81
C GLY A 592 8.32 23.40 3.04
N ALA A 593 8.05 24.16 1.97
CA ALA A 593 9.03 25.00 1.28
C ALA A 593 8.49 26.42 1.06
N SER A 594 9.10 27.43 1.69
CA SER A 594 8.58 28.81 1.71
C SER A 594 8.67 29.57 0.38
N ASP A 595 9.39 29.04 -0.61
CA ASP A 595 9.47 29.57 -1.98
C ASP A 595 8.54 28.84 -2.98
N ALA A 596 7.63 27.98 -2.48
CA ALA A 596 6.70 27.24 -3.32
C ALA A 596 5.67 28.15 -4.03
N PRO A 597 5.50 28.04 -5.37
CA PRO A 597 4.46 28.75 -6.11
C PRO A 597 3.08 28.51 -5.52
N GLY A 598 2.36 29.58 -5.15
CA GLY A 598 1.09 29.50 -4.42
C GLY A 598 -0.02 28.66 -5.08
N GLN A 599 0.08 28.37 -6.38
CA GLN A 599 -0.78 27.38 -7.05
C GLN A 599 -0.70 26.00 -6.38
N ILE A 600 0.49 25.54 -6.01
CA ILE A 600 0.73 24.24 -5.37
C ILE A 600 -0.07 24.18 -4.06
N SER A 601 0.05 25.19 -3.21
CA SER A 601 -0.65 25.26 -1.92
C SER A 601 -2.16 25.41 -2.09
N ARG A 602 -2.64 26.21 -3.07
CA ARG A 602 -4.06 26.33 -3.41
C ARG A 602 -4.66 24.99 -3.86
N ALA A 603 -4.01 24.28 -4.77
CA ALA A 603 -4.47 23.00 -5.31
C ALA A 603 -4.40 21.86 -4.27
N TYR A 604 -3.39 21.89 -3.39
CA TYR A 604 -3.25 20.99 -2.26
C TYR A 604 -4.38 21.18 -1.21
N LEU A 605 -4.66 22.43 -0.82
CA LEU A 605 -5.78 22.76 0.06
C LEU A 605 -7.13 22.42 -0.59
N ARG A 606 -7.34 22.77 -1.87
CA ARG A 606 -8.56 22.42 -2.62
C ARG A 606 -8.79 20.91 -2.67
N SER A 607 -7.75 20.13 -2.95
CA SER A 607 -7.83 18.67 -2.94
C SER A 607 -8.14 18.11 -1.55
N SER A 608 -7.52 18.65 -0.49
CA SER A 608 -7.82 18.25 0.90
C SER A 608 -9.28 18.56 1.28
N MET A 609 -9.80 19.73 0.86
CA MET A 609 -11.19 20.13 1.09
C MET A 609 -12.21 19.28 0.31
N VAL A 610 -11.87 18.79 -0.89
CA VAL A 610 -12.70 17.84 -1.66
C VAL A 610 -12.77 16.49 -0.94
N ILE A 611 -11.65 15.99 -0.39
CA ILE A 611 -11.64 14.71 0.34
C ILE A 611 -12.57 14.71 1.54
N MET A 612 -12.67 15.82 2.28
CA MET A 612 -13.61 15.89 3.41
C MET A 612 -15.08 16.04 2.99
N LYS A 613 -15.39 16.10 1.69
CA LYS A 613 -16.72 16.51 1.17
C LYS A 613 -17.34 15.63 0.07
N TYR A 614 -16.77 14.50 -0.32
CA TYR A 614 -17.45 13.63 -1.29
C TYR A 614 -18.85 13.17 -0.80
N LEU A 615 -19.03 12.97 0.52
CA LEU A 615 -20.35 12.64 1.08
C LEU A 615 -21.34 13.83 1.06
N ASP A 616 -20.87 15.08 0.97
CA ASP A 616 -21.73 16.25 0.74
C ASP A 616 -22.31 16.25 -0.71
N GLU A 617 -21.81 15.39 -1.62
CA GLU A 617 -22.38 15.19 -2.98
C GLU A 617 -23.57 14.20 -3.01
N LEU A 618 -23.93 13.57 -1.89
CA LEU A 618 -25.04 12.62 -1.78
C LEU A 618 -26.12 13.13 -0.84
N ASP A 619 -27.38 12.82 -1.15
CA ASP A 619 -28.51 13.08 -0.25
C ASP A 619 -28.48 12.09 0.95
N PRO A 620 -28.41 12.58 2.21
CA PRO A 620 -28.48 11.73 3.40
C PRO A 620 -29.78 10.94 3.57
N MET A 621 -30.84 11.28 2.82
CA MET A 621 -32.13 10.57 2.83
C MET A 621 -32.16 9.33 1.93
N LEU A 622 -31.10 9.05 1.16
CA LEU A 622 -31.00 7.81 0.38
C LEU A 622 -31.02 6.58 1.30
N ALA A 623 -31.87 5.60 1.00
CA ALA A 623 -32.07 4.40 1.84
C ALA A 623 -30.76 3.63 2.15
N HIS A 624 -29.82 3.65 1.22
CA HIS A 624 -28.50 3.01 1.26
C HIS A 624 -27.35 4.01 1.50
N PHE A 625 -27.65 5.24 1.97
CA PHE A 625 -26.62 6.26 2.30
C PHE A 625 -25.64 5.76 3.36
N GLN A 626 -26.14 5.08 4.39
CA GLN A 626 -25.31 4.60 5.50
C GLN A 626 -24.28 3.57 5.04
N ASP A 627 -24.68 2.61 4.19
CA ASP A 627 -23.75 1.62 3.61
C ASP A 627 -22.67 2.28 2.74
N ILE A 628 -23.05 3.32 1.99
CA ILE A 628 -22.09 4.14 1.23
C ILE A 628 -21.14 4.88 2.18
N ALA A 629 -21.64 5.50 3.25
CA ALA A 629 -20.84 6.25 4.20
C ALA A 629 -19.85 5.36 4.97
N GLU A 630 -20.25 4.14 5.33
CA GLU A 630 -19.39 3.13 5.94
C GLU A 630 -18.33 2.59 4.96
N MET A 631 -18.73 2.25 3.72
CA MET A 631 -17.80 1.86 2.65
C MET A 631 -16.79 2.98 2.36
N TYR A 632 -17.27 4.22 2.28
CA TYR A 632 -16.47 5.43 2.07
C TYR A 632 -15.44 5.62 3.19
N HIS A 633 -15.88 5.56 4.45
CA HIS A 633 -15.00 5.60 5.61
C HIS A 633 -13.97 4.46 5.54
N GLN A 634 -14.41 3.22 5.31
CA GLN A 634 -13.53 2.05 5.30
C GLN A 634 -12.44 2.12 4.23
N VAL A 635 -12.73 2.67 3.05
CA VAL A 635 -11.77 2.79 1.94
C VAL A 635 -10.88 4.02 2.08
N LEU A 636 -11.39 5.14 2.62
CA LEU A 636 -10.74 6.45 2.56
C LEU A 636 -10.30 7.03 3.91
N LYS A 637 -10.52 6.35 5.05
CA LYS A 637 -10.17 6.83 6.41
C LYS A 637 -8.79 7.49 6.49
N LYS A 638 -7.75 6.87 5.92
CA LYS A 638 -6.38 7.39 5.96
C LYS A 638 -6.23 8.69 5.16
N ASP A 639 -6.85 8.77 3.99
CA ASP A 639 -6.84 9.96 3.14
C ASP A 639 -7.61 11.10 3.80
N ILE A 640 -8.75 10.79 4.44
CA ILE A 640 -9.56 11.72 5.23
C ILE A 640 -8.77 12.32 6.40
N ILE A 641 -8.08 11.50 7.20
CA ILE A 641 -7.25 11.98 8.33
C ILE A 641 -6.10 12.88 7.84
N GLN A 642 -5.43 12.50 6.74
CA GLN A 642 -4.36 13.32 6.15
C GLN A 642 -4.90 14.66 5.62
N ALA A 643 -6.06 14.66 4.96
CA ALA A 643 -6.73 15.87 4.47
C ALA A 643 -7.17 16.78 5.62
N ALA A 644 -7.71 16.22 6.70
CA ALA A 644 -8.12 16.94 7.89
C ALA A 644 -6.92 17.62 8.58
N LEU A 645 -5.83 16.88 8.84
CA LEU A 645 -4.58 17.45 9.37
C LEU A 645 -3.99 18.50 8.42
N SER A 646 -4.08 18.29 7.11
CA SER A 646 -3.63 19.29 6.12
C SER A 646 -4.44 20.58 6.20
N VAL A 647 -5.75 20.51 6.42
CA VAL A 647 -6.59 21.69 6.63
C VAL A 647 -6.33 22.36 7.98
N CYS A 648 -5.99 21.60 9.04
CA CYS A 648 -5.53 22.18 10.30
C CYS A 648 -4.29 23.07 10.14
N PHE A 649 -3.37 22.77 9.22
CA PHE A 649 -2.22 23.66 8.92
C PHE A 649 -2.67 25.01 8.35
N TYR A 650 -3.65 25.01 7.45
CA TYR A 650 -4.21 26.25 6.89
C TYR A 650 -5.10 26.99 7.89
N ILE A 651 -5.79 26.30 8.82
CA ILE A 651 -6.47 26.93 9.96
C ILE A 651 -5.43 27.64 10.85
N ARG A 652 -4.33 26.97 11.23
CA ARG A 652 -3.24 27.55 12.03
C ARG A 652 -2.72 28.86 11.43
N SER A 653 -2.40 28.84 10.14
CA SER A 653 -1.91 30.03 9.42
C SER A 653 -2.93 31.17 9.35
N ALA A 654 -4.23 30.84 9.27
CA ALA A 654 -5.30 31.84 9.19
C ALA A 654 -5.69 32.45 10.55
N VAL A 655 -5.63 31.67 11.63
CA VAL A 655 -5.97 32.10 13.00
C VAL A 655 -4.75 32.74 13.69
N ARG A 656 -3.54 32.28 13.36
CA ARG A 656 -2.27 32.72 13.93
C ARG A 656 -1.27 33.10 12.83
N PRO A 657 -1.47 34.20 12.07
CA PRO A 657 -0.57 34.60 10.99
C PRO A 657 0.87 34.83 11.46
N ALA A 658 1.09 35.26 12.71
CA ALA A 658 2.42 35.40 13.31
C ALA A 658 3.16 34.05 13.52
N SER A 659 2.45 32.91 13.46
CA SER A 659 3.03 31.55 13.52
C SER A 659 3.30 30.94 12.14
N ASP A 660 2.92 31.62 11.06
CA ASP A 660 3.28 31.27 9.68
C ASP A 660 4.43 32.15 9.21
N SER A 661 5.62 31.91 9.77
CA SER A 661 6.88 32.58 9.39
C SER A 661 7.27 32.38 7.92
N SER A 662 6.58 31.47 7.22
CA SER A 662 6.74 31.20 5.79
C SER A 662 5.73 31.92 4.89
N GLY A 663 4.63 32.44 5.44
CA GLY A 663 3.48 32.99 4.70
C GLY A 663 2.71 31.97 3.83
N LEU A 664 3.07 30.69 3.84
CA LEU A 664 2.57 29.67 2.90
C LEU A 664 1.06 29.44 3.03
N GLY A 665 0.56 29.38 4.25
CA GLY A 665 -0.87 29.19 4.47
C GLY A 665 -1.66 30.44 4.13
N SER A 666 -1.09 31.62 4.38
CA SER A 666 -1.68 32.91 3.98
C SER A 666 -1.80 33.05 2.45
N GLN A 667 -0.81 32.56 1.68
CA GLN A 667 -0.88 32.55 0.22
C GLN A 667 -1.91 31.54 -0.33
N ALA A 668 -2.03 30.36 0.30
CA ALA A 668 -2.95 29.31 -0.13
C ALA A 668 -4.44 29.69 -0.01
N LEU A 669 -4.75 30.66 0.85
CA LEU A 669 -6.11 31.09 1.16
C LEU A 669 -6.63 32.21 0.24
N ARG A 670 -5.75 32.90 -0.50
CA ARG A 670 -6.14 33.98 -1.43
C ARG A 670 -6.24 33.47 -2.86
N MET A 671 -7.18 34.02 -3.63
CA MET A 671 -7.15 33.85 -5.09
C MET A 671 -5.94 34.57 -5.70
N SER A 672 -5.49 34.06 -6.86
CA SER A 672 -4.59 34.81 -7.73
C SER A 672 -5.43 35.74 -8.61
N PRO A 673 -4.97 36.95 -8.95
CA PRO A 673 -5.41 37.55 -10.20
C PRO A 673 -4.96 36.66 -11.36
N ASP A 674 -5.83 36.46 -12.37
CA ASP A 674 -5.45 35.92 -13.66
C ASP A 674 -4.84 37.03 -14.52
N SER A 675 -3.81 36.70 -15.31
CA SER A 675 -2.95 37.68 -15.99
C SER A 675 -3.41 38.01 -17.42
N SER A 676 -4.69 38.34 -17.61
CA SER A 676 -5.27 38.41 -18.97
C SER A 676 -6.36 39.48 -19.24
N ASP A 677 -6.66 40.40 -18.33
CA ASP A 677 -7.63 41.48 -18.58
C ASP A 677 -7.14 42.87 -18.12
N ASP A 678 -7.22 43.85 -19.01
CA ASP A 678 -6.86 45.25 -18.77
C ASP A 678 -8.02 46.03 -18.11
N PHE A 679 -7.87 46.34 -16.81
CA PHE A 679 -8.42 47.45 -16.00
C PHE A 679 -9.82 48.07 -16.30
N PRO A 680 -10.62 48.48 -15.27
CA PRO A 680 -10.18 48.90 -13.93
C PRO A 680 -11.02 48.47 -12.70
N ILE A 681 -10.37 48.53 -11.52
CA ILE A 681 -10.98 48.66 -10.16
C ILE A 681 -12.04 47.60 -9.79
N TYR A 682 -11.55 46.39 -9.55
CA TYR A 682 -12.08 45.49 -8.50
C TYR A 682 -10.89 44.76 -7.89
N ASN A 683 -10.63 44.88 -6.58
CA ASN A 683 -9.38 44.34 -6.00
C ASN A 683 -9.49 42.81 -5.78
N PRO A 684 -8.78 41.95 -6.56
CA PRO A 684 -8.97 40.51 -6.50
C PRO A 684 -8.26 39.86 -5.30
N GLU A 685 -7.30 40.55 -4.67
CA GLU A 685 -6.42 40.00 -3.62
C GLU A 685 -7.17 39.56 -2.34
N ASN A 686 -8.42 39.97 -2.19
CA ASN A 686 -9.26 39.75 -1.00
C ASN A 686 -10.27 38.59 -1.13
N LEU A 687 -10.31 37.87 -2.25
CA LEU A 687 -11.14 36.67 -2.37
C LEU A 687 -10.50 35.51 -1.57
N VAL A 688 -10.89 35.40 -0.31
CA VAL A 688 -10.50 34.31 0.59
C VAL A 688 -11.31 33.05 0.25
N LEU A 689 -10.63 32.02 -0.23
CA LEU A 689 -11.23 30.83 -0.85
C LEU A 689 -12.05 29.98 0.14
N TRP A 690 -11.65 29.97 1.42
CA TRP A 690 -12.45 29.49 2.55
C TRP A 690 -12.15 30.30 3.82
N SER A 691 -13.19 30.77 4.52
CA SER A 691 -13.02 31.41 5.83
C SER A 691 -12.56 30.42 6.90
N PRO A 692 -11.83 30.86 7.95
CA PRO A 692 -11.34 29.97 9.02
C PRO A 692 -12.46 29.13 9.65
N SER A 693 -13.61 29.75 9.93
CA SER A 693 -14.79 29.07 10.48
C SER A 693 -15.34 27.95 9.56
N ARG A 694 -15.25 28.13 8.23
CA ARG A 694 -15.68 27.10 7.26
C ARG A 694 -14.66 25.98 7.09
N LEU A 695 -13.38 26.25 7.32
CA LEU A 695 -12.35 25.21 7.45
C LEU A 695 -12.55 24.41 8.75
N ILE A 696 -12.62 25.08 9.90
CA ILE A 696 -12.86 24.48 11.22
C ILE A 696 -14.10 23.57 11.18
N SER A 697 -15.25 24.09 10.74
CA SER A 697 -16.50 23.31 10.66
C SER A 697 -16.44 22.14 9.67
N THR A 698 -15.55 22.18 8.66
CA THR A 698 -15.30 21.02 7.79
C THR A 698 -14.51 19.93 8.54
N VAL A 699 -13.51 20.32 9.34
CA VAL A 699 -12.73 19.37 10.15
C VAL A 699 -13.54 18.81 11.31
N GLU A 700 -14.39 19.62 11.98
CA GLU A 700 -15.31 19.16 13.04
C GLU A 700 -16.26 18.07 12.54
N LYS A 701 -16.93 18.28 11.40
CA LYS A 701 -17.78 17.27 10.75
C LYS A 701 -16.99 16.00 10.40
N THR A 702 -15.74 16.16 9.96
CA THR A 702 -14.86 15.04 9.61
C THR A 702 -14.44 14.24 10.83
N LEU A 703 -14.13 14.91 11.95
CA LEU A 703 -13.84 14.28 13.23
C LEU A 703 -15.06 13.51 13.75
N ASP A 704 -16.27 14.06 13.62
CA ASP A 704 -17.51 13.36 13.96
C ASP A 704 -17.76 12.12 13.08
N LEU A 705 -17.46 12.17 11.77
CA LEU A 705 -17.52 11.00 10.90
C LEU A 705 -16.51 9.92 11.31
N LEU A 706 -15.30 10.31 11.72
CA LEU A 706 -14.26 9.39 12.21
C LEU A 706 -14.63 8.78 13.57
N VAL A 707 -15.23 9.55 14.47
CA VAL A 707 -15.70 9.09 15.79
C VAL A 707 -16.87 8.12 15.69
N ARG A 708 -17.86 8.39 14.82
CA ARG A 708 -19.02 7.51 14.61
C ARG A 708 -18.67 6.12 14.08
N ASN A 709 -17.54 6.00 13.37
CA ASN A 709 -17.09 4.76 12.71
C ASN A 709 -15.81 4.21 13.36
N ILE A 710 -15.46 4.63 14.57
CA ILE A 710 -14.17 4.34 15.20
C ILE A 710 -13.99 2.82 15.44
N SER A 711 -12.86 2.27 14.99
CA SER A 711 -12.56 0.83 15.07
C SER A 711 -11.13 0.55 15.52
N GLY A 712 -10.82 -0.71 15.86
CA GLY A 712 -9.45 -1.26 15.94
C GLY A 712 -8.36 -0.37 16.54
N ARG A 713 -7.60 0.35 15.69
CA ARG A 713 -6.45 1.19 16.10
C ARG A 713 -6.73 2.69 16.07
N ASP A 714 -7.94 3.08 15.69
CA ASP A 714 -8.26 4.41 15.16
C ASP A 714 -8.22 5.51 16.22
N THR A 715 -8.28 5.14 17.51
CA THR A 715 -8.24 6.05 18.67
C THR A 715 -7.08 7.04 18.62
N LYS A 716 -5.90 6.63 18.15
CA LYS A 716 -4.73 7.53 18.07
C LYS A 716 -4.86 8.58 16.97
N ASP A 717 -5.46 8.22 15.84
CA ASP A 717 -5.73 9.19 14.77
C ASP A 717 -6.78 10.22 15.22
N VAL A 718 -7.84 9.76 15.90
CA VAL A 718 -8.93 10.59 16.41
C VAL A 718 -8.44 11.56 17.49
N VAL A 719 -7.71 11.08 18.51
CA VAL A 719 -7.13 11.94 19.56
C VAL A 719 -6.11 12.93 18.99
N CYS A 720 -5.28 12.50 18.02
CA CYS A 720 -4.36 13.37 17.31
C CYS A 720 -5.07 14.52 16.59
N LEU A 721 -6.07 14.21 15.76
CA LEU A 721 -6.82 15.23 15.02
C LEU A 721 -7.58 16.18 15.96
N ALA A 722 -8.13 15.67 17.06
CA ALA A 722 -8.81 16.47 18.08
C ALA A 722 -7.88 17.49 18.73
N VAL A 723 -6.75 17.04 19.31
CA VAL A 723 -5.77 17.93 19.96
C VAL A 723 -5.24 18.95 18.96
N VAL A 724 -4.91 18.54 17.73
CA VAL A 724 -4.45 19.47 16.69
C VAL A 724 -5.53 20.52 16.37
N LEU A 725 -6.79 20.13 16.18
CA LEU A 725 -7.89 21.05 15.88
C LEU A 725 -8.12 22.07 17.01
N ASP A 726 -8.18 21.62 18.26
CA ASP A 726 -8.35 22.49 19.42
C ASP A 726 -7.15 23.44 19.60
N CYS A 727 -5.92 22.95 19.36
CA CYS A 727 -4.71 23.77 19.44
C CYS A 727 -4.61 24.84 18.33
N VAL A 728 -5.13 24.63 17.12
CA VAL A 728 -4.99 25.59 16.00
C VAL A 728 -6.22 26.48 15.75
N SER A 729 -7.40 26.09 16.23
CA SER A 729 -8.66 26.80 15.97
C SER A 729 -8.81 28.12 16.74
N ARG A 730 -7.94 28.40 17.71
CA ARG A 730 -8.01 29.55 18.63
C ARG A 730 -6.66 30.27 18.71
N PRO A 731 -6.59 31.60 18.89
CA PRO A 731 -5.31 32.30 19.08
C PRO A 731 -4.52 31.80 20.29
N GLU A 732 -5.20 31.50 21.40
CA GLU A 732 -4.64 30.95 22.64
C GLU A 732 -5.22 29.54 22.92
N VAL A 733 -4.41 28.63 23.47
CA VAL A 733 -4.84 27.29 23.87
C VAL A 733 -5.16 27.26 25.37
N LYS A 734 -6.43 27.03 25.73
CA LYS A 734 -6.83 26.84 27.14
C LYS A 734 -6.97 25.36 27.46
N THR A 735 -6.16 24.86 28.39
CA THR A 735 -6.14 23.42 28.73
C THR A 735 -7.50 22.87 29.13
N GLU A 736 -8.32 23.62 29.86
CA GLU A 736 -9.66 23.19 30.28
C GLU A 736 -10.61 22.95 29.09
N GLU A 737 -10.52 23.77 28.04
CA GLU A 737 -11.32 23.64 26.82
C GLU A 737 -10.91 22.39 26.03
N VAL A 738 -9.61 22.12 25.90
CA VAL A 738 -9.08 20.89 25.26
C VAL A 738 -9.45 19.64 26.05
N VAL A 739 -9.35 19.67 27.39
CA VAL A 739 -9.78 18.57 28.27
C VAL A 739 -11.27 18.27 28.09
N GLN A 740 -12.11 19.30 28.01
CA GLN A 740 -13.54 19.12 27.84
C GLN A 740 -13.91 18.59 26.44
N SER A 741 -13.25 19.09 25.39
CA SER A 741 -13.35 18.55 24.02
C SER A 741 -12.99 17.06 23.98
N LEU A 742 -11.84 16.68 24.54
CA LEU A 742 -11.38 15.30 24.62
C LEU A 742 -12.34 14.40 25.43
N ARG A 743 -12.96 14.90 26.51
CA ARG A 743 -14.00 14.17 27.26
C ARG A 743 -15.25 13.91 26.42
N ILE A 744 -15.72 14.92 25.67
CA ILE A 744 -16.88 14.78 24.76
C ILE A 744 -16.56 13.76 23.65
N ILE A 745 -15.35 13.78 23.10
CA ILE A 745 -14.92 12.84 22.07
C ILE A 745 -14.79 11.42 22.63
N LEU A 746 -14.26 11.23 23.83
CA LEU A 746 -14.17 9.93 24.50
C LEU A 746 -15.54 9.29 24.73
N ASP A 747 -16.51 10.07 25.21
CA ASP A 747 -17.90 9.64 25.39
C ASP A 747 -18.55 9.28 24.04
N ARG A 748 -18.42 10.14 23.01
CA ARG A 748 -18.92 9.82 21.65
C ARG A 748 -18.30 8.54 21.09
N CYS A 749 -17.00 8.31 21.27
CA CYS A 749 -16.32 7.07 20.89
C CYS A 749 -16.87 5.86 21.64
N SER A 750 -17.07 5.97 22.96
CA SER A 750 -17.59 4.89 23.81
C SER A 750 -19.03 4.51 23.44
N ARG A 751 -19.85 5.52 23.09
CA ARG A 751 -21.21 5.32 22.58
C ARG A 751 -21.23 4.71 21.17
N ALA A 752 -20.33 5.12 20.28
CA ALA A 752 -20.22 4.55 18.93
C ALA A 752 -19.81 3.07 18.92
N THR A 753 -19.00 2.63 19.90
CA THR A 753 -18.51 1.25 19.99
C THR A 753 -19.31 0.37 20.96
N ASN A 754 -20.32 0.93 21.65
CA ASN A 754 -21.06 0.30 22.76
C ASN A 754 -20.15 -0.19 23.93
N MET A 755 -18.93 0.34 24.06
CA MET A 755 -17.99 -0.04 25.12
C MET A 755 -18.15 0.89 26.33
N GLY A 756 -18.86 0.45 27.36
CA GLY A 756 -18.92 1.18 28.64
C GLY A 756 -17.54 1.27 29.30
N LEU A 757 -17.10 2.46 29.69
CA LEU A 757 -15.76 2.68 30.26
C LEU A 757 -15.51 1.87 31.54
N ASP A 758 -16.56 1.61 32.33
CA ASP A 758 -16.52 0.79 33.55
C ASP A 758 -16.33 -0.72 33.27
N SER A 759 -16.57 -1.17 32.04
CA SER A 759 -16.33 -2.56 31.62
C SER A 759 -14.86 -2.85 31.28
N VAL A 760 -14.04 -1.81 31.12
CA VAL A 760 -12.60 -1.95 30.86
C VAL A 760 -11.88 -2.22 32.18
N PRO A 761 -11.18 -3.36 32.36
CA PRO A 761 -10.66 -3.75 33.66
C PRO A 761 -9.80 -2.68 34.33
N MET A 762 -10.21 -2.27 35.53
CA MET A 762 -9.31 -1.65 36.51
C MET A 762 -8.20 -2.66 36.82
N GLY A 763 -7.04 -2.47 36.20
CA GLY A 763 -5.92 -3.40 36.36
C GLY A 763 -5.49 -3.48 37.83
N PRO A 764 -5.29 -4.69 38.38
CA PRO A 764 -4.87 -4.84 39.77
C PRO A 764 -3.51 -4.16 39.98
N GLY A 765 -3.39 -3.41 41.07
CA GLY A 765 -2.14 -2.76 41.43
C GLY A 765 -1.07 -3.80 41.74
N GLY A 766 -0.05 -3.91 40.87
CA GLY A 766 1.21 -4.56 41.20
C GLY A 766 1.31 -6.07 40.92
N VAL A 767 1.02 -6.52 39.70
CA VAL A 767 1.82 -7.60 39.08
C VAL A 767 2.22 -7.18 37.67
N VAL A 768 3.53 -7.11 37.40
CA VAL A 768 4.07 -6.83 36.06
C VAL A 768 4.17 -8.15 35.30
N ASP A 769 3.12 -8.50 34.55
CA ASP A 769 3.23 -9.57 33.57
C ASP A 769 4.05 -9.12 32.34
N GLY A 770 4.80 -10.03 31.74
CA GLY A 770 5.96 -9.73 30.90
C GLY A 770 5.60 -9.06 29.57
N TYR A 771 6.03 -7.81 29.38
CA TYR A 771 5.81 -7.02 28.16
C TYR A 771 6.63 -7.54 26.96
N GLN A 772 6.27 -8.70 26.41
CA GLN A 772 6.86 -9.25 25.19
C GLN A 772 6.45 -8.42 23.95
N GLY A 773 7.21 -7.36 23.70
CA GLY A 773 6.93 -6.38 22.65
C GLY A 773 6.98 -6.95 21.23
N ASP A 774 5.80 -6.98 20.60
CA ASP A 774 5.57 -6.94 19.14
C ASP A 774 6.19 -8.09 18.33
N ALA A 775 6.14 -9.33 18.86
CA ALA A 775 6.49 -10.54 18.12
C ALA A 775 5.38 -10.94 17.12
N TYR A 776 5.42 -10.40 15.91
CA TYR A 776 4.50 -10.79 14.83
C TYR A 776 4.81 -12.23 14.39
N ARG A 777 3.87 -13.16 14.62
CA ARG A 777 3.91 -14.51 14.04
C ARG A 777 3.64 -14.42 12.54
N HIS A 778 4.68 -14.23 11.74
CA HIS A 778 4.65 -14.69 10.36
C HIS A 778 4.68 -16.23 10.35
N HIS A 779 3.87 -16.86 9.50
CA HIS A 779 4.03 -18.29 9.18
C HIS A 779 5.24 -18.46 8.25
N VAL A 780 6.43 -18.50 8.84
CA VAL A 780 7.68 -18.93 8.21
C VAL A 780 8.40 -19.89 9.17
N PRO A 781 8.98 -21.02 8.73
CA PRO A 781 9.33 -22.09 9.67
C PRO A 781 10.60 -21.87 10.51
N PHE A 782 10.41 -21.96 11.83
CA PHE A 782 11.30 -22.58 12.83
C PHE A 782 12.63 -21.94 13.30
N MET A 783 12.93 -22.27 14.57
CA MET A 783 14.21 -22.30 15.31
C MET A 783 14.66 -21.08 16.17
N TYR A 784 15.09 -21.45 17.39
CA TYR A 784 15.76 -20.69 18.47
C TYR A 784 15.02 -19.56 19.19
N GLN A 785 14.57 -19.90 20.41
CA GLN A 785 14.15 -18.99 21.47
C GLN A 785 15.24 -19.00 22.58
N ARG A 786 15.54 -17.84 23.19
CA ARG A 786 16.45 -17.77 24.36
C ARG A 786 16.07 -16.60 25.27
N ASN A 787 16.01 -16.85 26.57
CA ASN A 787 15.58 -15.87 27.58
C ASN A 787 16.68 -14.84 27.88
N SER A 788 16.26 -13.63 28.24
CA SER A 788 17.06 -12.61 28.93
C SER A 788 16.18 -11.84 29.93
N ILE A 789 16.81 -11.25 30.95
CA ILE A 789 16.16 -10.79 32.19
C ILE A 789 15.73 -9.32 32.08
N GLY A 790 14.65 -8.94 32.77
CA GLY A 790 14.01 -7.63 32.67
C GLY A 790 14.57 -6.51 33.55
N VAL A 791 14.13 -5.29 33.27
CA VAL A 791 14.37 -4.04 34.02
C VAL A 791 13.00 -3.31 34.15
N PRO A 792 12.69 -2.59 35.24
CA PRO A 792 11.33 -2.06 35.46
C PRO A 792 10.95 -0.95 34.46
N ALA A 793 9.80 -1.10 33.79
CA ALA A 793 9.35 -0.20 32.71
C ALA A 793 8.22 0.78 33.10
N ALA A 794 7.86 0.85 34.39
CA ALA A 794 6.54 1.37 34.82
C ALA A 794 6.31 2.89 34.69
N LEU A 795 7.34 3.71 34.43
CA LEU A 795 7.23 5.18 34.42
C LEU A 795 7.18 5.82 33.02
N ASN A 796 7.92 5.30 32.02
CA ASN A 796 7.93 5.86 30.65
C ASN A 796 6.69 5.50 29.79
N ASP A 797 5.81 4.62 30.30
CA ASP A 797 4.76 3.98 29.49
C ASP A 797 3.55 4.90 29.19
N PHE A 798 3.44 6.06 29.84
CA PHE A 798 2.42 7.07 29.52
C PHE A 798 2.82 7.88 28.27
N ASP A 799 4.00 8.50 28.31
CA ASP A 799 4.50 9.37 27.25
C ASP A 799 4.75 8.59 25.94
N ASN A 800 5.24 7.35 26.04
CA ASN A 800 5.41 6.45 24.88
C ASN A 800 4.08 5.92 24.27
N TRP A 801 2.94 6.11 24.93
CA TRP A 801 1.63 5.87 24.33
C TRP A 801 1.06 7.14 23.68
N MET A 802 1.27 8.29 24.32
CA MET A 802 0.88 9.63 23.83
C MET A 802 1.64 10.02 22.56
N LEU A 803 2.95 10.15 22.71
CA LEU A 803 3.87 10.33 21.60
C LEU A 803 3.93 8.99 20.86
N TRP A 804 3.70 9.03 19.54
CA TRP A 804 3.65 7.82 18.72
C TRP A 804 4.97 7.04 18.87
N GLU A 805 4.91 5.75 19.22
CA GLU A 805 6.05 5.02 19.80
C GLU A 805 7.43 5.37 19.19
N GLY A 806 8.37 5.85 20.00
CA GLY A 806 9.68 6.35 19.55
C GLY A 806 9.61 7.66 18.78
N TRP A 807 9.05 8.71 19.43
CA TRP A 807 9.35 10.13 19.18
C TRP A 807 10.64 10.58 19.91
N GLU A 808 11.08 9.80 20.90
CA GLU A 808 12.47 9.75 21.41
C GLU A 808 13.42 9.19 20.32
#